data_AF-A0A350CA41-F1
#
_entry.id   AF-A0A350CA41-F1
#
_cell.length_a   1.000
_cell.length_b   1.000
_cell.length_c   1.000
_cell.angle_alpha   90.00
_cell.angle_beta   90.00
_cell.angle_gamma   90.00
#
_symmetry.space_group_name_H-M   'P 1'
#
loop_
_entity.id
_entity.type
_entity.pdbx_description
1 polymer ?
#
loop_
_entity_poly.entity_id
_entity_poly.type
_entity_poly.pdbx_seq_one_letter_code
_entity_poly.pdbx_strand_id
1 'polypeptide(L)'
;ANGFGRDKITSLSSSNRFDLSAVTEDLTGSISPNQFVLSPSGYNRRFLGVATVNGRDAQLLPRSVDRVTVVQENHGLTVGRKVQILSPSAPAYTGEFTVESISARTFTIAAYNFDRPIPTGTASESGPIFHDGRQTAYIRTTISNWKPNHVLNLESSTNAYNGPVIVDRIDSNWYSFSVDWEDVREAVDTAVLPDELKLGSGDDHLTIPGSLNRRLSLFSSSGYDTLQIAGSLGEIQTIITGQYDNHLLHILWTGIDRLELVDPTIDMVIHGAADDAPIQFGNVSLGIVAQSLALPVDLSVDDFEVNVRDSLNLQHQLVVNELNLRVFGDDQSLTVVNPVSATTAQLTAPDGTVSVSGSLQFSGKSLAIKARELITDSGTLNLSADQLSLVVSSVSTDDLIIINDRDLLLTSEMDDTHLVPLDSGIAAVFQGITWVADIADDWADQVFDGRLNPYAVAAYGLLSITLPPQSDAGDEDTLTVRGGLRSWAGDIAITADEIDFFGGAGSVRAPGALTLKAATDVWTYRLGTSAETGGGGTVDPQLAPEMLDLPTRDLAALSDGFTQITIGRADAGNAMRLGDAFSMTAVKATGEARIIDASIKDPISLLTDTLIVEGDFRAPLDPLVVTANSAEIRKVNLHTPNNSNPDSGLSASRLTLNLQTSLQVGGWLSGTDALEITVPAASTIFGIITDVGSSIRQTGATGSLTVTTNRGIRVAGQISTAAAEAAPELTAGTRLDLLAGADVAATGANAVLELSAAEALTLHSGSLVRAGMTVDISSGAPVTSVTGVNGQISITTPSEMWLAGLVVSSGGLSLQSGTSDTDYTDLFNDLTDNSASHYLADQASFGLLLTGTILVQGADQELTLSSAGDVILLGNVTMSGDGADLTVQSDTFVYAEGRLTAADRLRVLGGVALDGTVLGSADRHGSSIYLAATGAVNTTQAGAEINLHGAQDVDIHLPLIAGGTVGATGITWAGDGSEVTVTAGQQIYLDAPIQAAAAIHLHPGTPGADDAGRNFIMSTASGL
;
A
#
# COMPACT_ATOMS: atom_id res chain seq x y z
N ALA A 1 4.83 -56.63 -22.03
CA ALA A 1 3.49 -57.19 -22.29
C ALA A 1 2.58 -56.03 -22.66
N ASN A 2 2.97 -55.26 -23.68
CA ASN A 2 2.51 -53.87 -23.85
C ASN A 2 1.95 -53.71 -25.27
N GLY A 3 1.06 -54.62 -25.67
CA GLY A 3 0.59 -54.66 -27.05
C GLY A 3 -0.42 -55.75 -27.37
N PHE A 4 -1.25 -55.50 -28.40
CA PHE A 4 -2.29 -56.44 -28.84
C PHE A 4 -1.64 -57.68 -29.44
N GLY A 5 -1.77 -58.83 -28.78
CA GLY A 5 -1.04 -60.04 -29.17
C GLY A 5 -1.06 -61.20 -28.18
N ARG A 6 -1.58 -60.98 -26.98
CA ARG A 6 -1.98 -62.05 -26.04
C ARG A 6 -3.43 -61.95 -25.59
N ASP A 7 -4.19 -61.06 -26.22
CA ASP A 7 -5.58 -60.80 -25.91
C ASP A 7 -6.45 -61.98 -26.26
N LYS A 8 -7.51 -62.17 -25.48
CA LYS A 8 -8.44 -63.26 -25.69
C LYS A 8 -9.74 -62.72 -26.25
N ILE A 9 -9.79 -62.56 -27.57
CA ILE A 9 -11.04 -62.30 -28.28
C ILE A 9 -11.73 -63.64 -28.52
N THR A 10 -12.87 -63.85 -27.86
CA THR A 10 -13.72 -65.03 -28.04
C THR A 10 -15.04 -64.59 -28.64
N SER A 11 -15.28 -64.92 -29.91
CA SER A 11 -16.56 -64.68 -30.59
C SER A 11 -17.29 -66.02 -30.75
N LEU A 12 -18.42 -66.16 -30.05
CA LEU A 12 -19.33 -67.30 -30.15
C LEU A 12 -20.62 -66.85 -30.84
N SER A 13 -21.44 -67.79 -31.34
CA SER A 13 -22.70 -67.48 -32.06
C SER A 13 -23.72 -66.66 -31.26
N SER A 14 -23.53 -66.50 -29.95
CA SER A 14 -24.45 -65.79 -29.04
C SER A 14 -23.76 -64.83 -28.07
N SER A 15 -22.44 -64.67 -28.10
CA SER A 15 -21.72 -63.74 -27.21
C SER A 15 -20.29 -63.47 -27.69
N ASN A 16 -19.88 -62.20 -27.65
CA ASN A 16 -18.56 -61.71 -28.00
C ASN A 16 -17.85 -61.16 -26.77
N ARG A 17 -16.73 -61.78 -26.36
CA ARG A 17 -15.89 -61.31 -25.25
C ARG A 17 -14.53 -60.86 -25.75
N PHE A 18 -14.16 -59.63 -25.39
CA PHE A 18 -12.89 -59.00 -25.72
C PHE A 18 -12.15 -58.78 -24.41
N ASP A 19 -11.11 -59.57 -24.16
CA ASP A 19 -10.33 -59.51 -22.92
C ASP A 19 -8.94 -58.92 -23.20
N LEU A 20 -8.77 -57.64 -22.84
CA LEU A 20 -7.56 -56.84 -23.03
C LEU A 20 -6.90 -56.50 -21.68
N SER A 21 -7.28 -57.20 -20.61
CA SER A 21 -6.78 -56.96 -19.25
C SER A 21 -5.26 -57.15 -19.07
N ALA A 22 -4.58 -57.69 -20.09
CA ALA A 22 -3.12 -57.80 -20.10
C ALA A 22 -2.42 -56.54 -20.66
N VAL A 23 -3.17 -55.59 -21.22
CA VAL A 23 -2.62 -54.35 -21.77
C VAL A 23 -2.37 -53.36 -20.63
N THR A 24 -1.18 -52.76 -20.63
CA THR A 24 -0.76 -51.79 -19.60
C THR A 24 -0.52 -50.39 -20.16
N GLU A 25 -0.88 -50.16 -21.43
CA GLU A 25 -0.85 -48.83 -22.05
C GLU A 25 -2.26 -48.27 -22.06
N ASP A 26 -2.39 -46.94 -21.97
CA ASP A 26 -3.64 -46.23 -22.19
C ASP A 26 -4.28 -46.66 -23.52
N LEU A 27 -5.53 -47.07 -23.48
CA LEU A 27 -6.32 -47.49 -24.61
C LEU A 27 -7.30 -46.37 -24.97
N THR A 28 -7.34 -45.95 -26.23
CA THR A 28 -8.36 -45.03 -26.74
C THR A 28 -9.17 -45.71 -27.82
N GLY A 29 -10.50 -45.68 -27.70
CA GLY A 29 -11.36 -46.38 -28.64
C GLY A 29 -12.77 -45.85 -28.72
N SER A 30 -13.49 -46.38 -29.70
CA SER A 30 -14.90 -46.09 -29.92
C SER A 30 -15.67 -47.35 -30.33
N ILE A 31 -16.91 -47.45 -29.87
CA ILE A 31 -17.90 -48.38 -30.39
C ILE A 31 -18.85 -47.60 -31.27
N SER A 32 -19.19 -48.12 -32.44
CA SER A 32 -20.26 -47.62 -33.31
C SER A 32 -21.20 -48.77 -33.66
N PRO A 33 -22.38 -48.53 -34.28
CA PRO A 33 -23.35 -49.59 -34.55
C PRO A 33 -22.82 -50.80 -35.33
N ASN A 34 -21.75 -50.63 -36.12
CA ASN A 34 -21.19 -51.69 -36.97
C ASN A 34 -19.66 -51.83 -36.88
N GLN A 35 -19.01 -51.13 -35.96
CA GLN A 35 -17.55 -51.10 -35.88
C GLN A 35 -17.10 -50.83 -34.45
N PHE A 36 -16.13 -51.61 -33.97
CA PHE A 36 -15.39 -51.37 -32.76
C PHE A 36 -13.94 -51.07 -33.14
N VAL A 37 -13.45 -49.92 -32.68
CA VAL A 37 -12.07 -49.49 -32.84
C VAL A 37 -11.48 -49.27 -31.47
N LEU A 38 -10.36 -49.88 -31.15
CA LEU A 38 -9.62 -49.62 -29.92
C LEU A 38 -8.13 -49.72 -30.22
N SER A 39 -7.40 -48.68 -29.84
CA SER A 39 -5.97 -48.59 -30.08
C SER A 39 -5.27 -48.24 -28.78
N PRO A 40 -4.09 -48.80 -28.50
CA PRO A 40 -3.27 -48.35 -27.40
C PRO A 40 -2.59 -47.03 -27.82
N SER A 41 -2.15 -46.23 -26.85
CA SER A 41 -1.41 -44.99 -27.10
C SER A 41 -0.17 -45.21 -27.98
N GLY A 42 0.38 -46.43 -27.96
CA GLY A 42 1.60 -46.80 -28.67
C GLY A 42 2.85 -46.12 -28.10
N TYR A 43 2.72 -45.52 -26.91
CA TYR A 43 3.78 -44.77 -26.24
C TYR A 43 5.05 -45.60 -26.07
N ASN A 44 4.97 -46.86 -25.64
CA ASN A 44 6.16 -47.68 -25.45
C ASN A 44 6.85 -48.06 -26.76
N ARG A 45 6.14 -48.04 -27.89
CA ARG A 45 6.68 -48.44 -29.20
C ARG A 45 7.28 -47.26 -29.93
N ARG A 46 6.96 -46.02 -29.53
CA ARG A 46 7.50 -44.81 -30.16
C ARG A 46 8.89 -44.48 -29.63
N PHE A 47 9.70 -43.88 -30.48
CA PHE A 47 10.86 -43.11 -30.04
C PHE A 47 10.44 -41.87 -29.22
N LEU A 48 11.42 -41.17 -28.64
CA LEU A 48 11.14 -39.98 -27.83
C LEU A 48 10.66 -38.79 -28.67
N GLY A 49 10.88 -38.80 -29.99
CA GLY A 49 10.37 -37.76 -30.88
C GLY A 49 11.42 -37.16 -31.79
N VAL A 50 10.99 -36.16 -32.55
CA VAL A 50 11.84 -35.36 -33.42
C VAL A 50 12.18 -34.07 -32.69
N ALA A 51 13.45 -33.68 -32.78
CA ALA A 51 13.93 -32.43 -32.22
C ALA A 51 14.72 -31.65 -33.25
N THR A 52 14.96 -30.38 -32.96
CA THR A 52 15.99 -29.60 -33.65
C THR A 52 17.14 -29.34 -32.71
N VAL A 53 18.35 -29.55 -33.22
CA VAL A 53 19.61 -29.34 -32.53
C VAL A 53 20.41 -28.35 -33.36
N ASN A 54 20.61 -27.14 -32.83
CA ASN A 54 21.18 -26.01 -33.57
C ASN A 54 20.45 -25.74 -34.90
N GLY A 55 19.12 -25.85 -34.91
CA GLY A 55 18.26 -25.58 -36.07
C GLY A 55 18.30 -26.66 -37.18
N ARG A 56 18.87 -27.84 -36.90
CA ARG A 56 18.83 -29.01 -37.80
C ARG A 56 18.09 -30.15 -37.15
N ASP A 57 17.34 -30.91 -37.95
CA ASP A 57 16.56 -32.03 -37.48
C ASP A 57 17.45 -33.12 -36.85
N ALA A 58 16.93 -33.70 -35.77
CA ALA A 58 17.52 -34.80 -35.04
C ALA A 58 16.41 -35.72 -34.52
N GLN A 59 16.71 -37.01 -34.37
CA GLN A 59 15.81 -37.95 -33.67
C GLN A 59 16.29 -38.21 -32.25
N LEU A 60 15.35 -38.31 -31.31
CA LEU A 60 15.63 -38.66 -29.92
C LEU A 60 15.29 -40.13 -29.69
N LEU A 61 16.29 -40.94 -29.37
CA LEU A 61 16.15 -42.38 -29.12
C LEU A 61 16.44 -42.72 -27.64
N PRO A 62 15.61 -43.54 -26.98
CA PRO A 62 15.79 -43.90 -25.57
C PRO A 62 16.92 -44.92 -25.36
N ARG A 63 18.03 -44.50 -24.73
CA ARG A 63 19.23 -45.36 -24.54
C ARG A 63 19.17 -46.18 -23.26
N SER A 64 18.78 -45.57 -22.16
CA SER A 64 18.58 -46.17 -20.85
C SER A 64 17.65 -45.26 -20.04
N VAL A 65 17.26 -45.68 -18.84
CA VAL A 65 16.39 -44.90 -17.94
C VAL A 65 16.92 -43.49 -17.66
N ASP A 66 18.22 -43.26 -17.85
CA ASP A 66 18.93 -42.03 -17.53
C ASP A 66 19.63 -41.40 -18.75
N ARG A 67 19.47 -41.95 -19.97
CA ARG A 67 20.18 -41.47 -21.17
C ARG A 67 19.33 -41.47 -22.44
N VAL A 68 19.54 -40.43 -23.25
CA VAL A 68 18.98 -40.29 -24.59
C VAL A 68 20.10 -40.27 -25.62
N THR A 69 19.91 -40.99 -26.74
CA THR A 69 20.75 -40.89 -27.93
C THR A 69 20.09 -39.95 -28.91
N VAL A 70 20.79 -38.88 -29.27
CA VAL A 70 20.39 -37.96 -30.32
C VAL A 70 21.03 -38.40 -31.62
N VAL A 71 20.21 -38.71 -32.63
CA VAL A 71 20.66 -39.09 -33.96
C VAL A 71 20.68 -37.86 -34.85
N GLN A 72 21.89 -37.45 -35.25
CA GLN A 72 22.12 -36.30 -36.10
C GLN A 72 23.45 -36.50 -36.84
N GLU A 73 23.41 -36.63 -38.17
CA GLU A 73 24.63 -36.79 -38.96
C GLU A 73 25.49 -35.53 -38.94
N ASN A 74 26.82 -35.71 -38.87
CA ASN A 74 27.79 -34.61 -38.98
C ASN A 74 27.50 -33.46 -38.00
N HIS A 75 27.06 -33.78 -36.78
CA HIS A 75 26.65 -32.82 -35.76
C HIS A 75 27.77 -31.87 -35.30
N GLY A 76 29.04 -32.23 -35.49
CA GLY A 76 30.20 -31.35 -35.20
C GLY A 76 30.42 -31.02 -33.73
N LEU A 77 29.80 -31.78 -32.82
CA LEU A 77 29.86 -31.56 -31.37
C LEU A 77 31.02 -32.32 -30.74
N THR A 78 31.48 -31.84 -29.58
CA THR A 78 32.49 -32.48 -28.72
C THR A 78 31.90 -32.81 -27.35
N VAL A 79 32.38 -33.88 -26.72
CA VAL A 79 31.99 -34.26 -25.34
C VAL A 79 32.24 -33.10 -24.37
N GLY A 80 31.30 -32.87 -23.44
CA GLY A 80 31.32 -31.79 -22.44
C GLY A 80 30.72 -30.46 -22.91
N ARG A 81 30.36 -30.31 -24.19
CA ARG A 81 29.71 -29.09 -24.71
C ARG A 81 28.21 -29.12 -24.39
N LYS A 82 27.65 -27.95 -24.05
CA LYS A 82 26.21 -27.76 -23.94
C LYS A 82 25.56 -27.53 -25.30
N VAL A 83 24.37 -28.06 -25.50
CA VAL A 83 23.60 -27.97 -26.74
C VAL A 83 22.13 -27.66 -26.44
N GLN A 84 21.56 -26.72 -27.21
CA GLN A 84 20.13 -26.43 -27.14
C GLN A 84 19.37 -27.43 -28.00
N ILE A 85 18.34 -28.03 -27.42
CA ILE A 85 17.40 -28.93 -28.08
C ILE A 85 16.02 -28.30 -28.00
N LEU A 86 15.28 -28.34 -29.11
CA LEU A 86 13.87 -27.97 -29.17
C LEU A 86 13.10 -29.16 -29.71
N SER A 87 12.19 -29.71 -28.90
CA SER A 87 11.45 -30.94 -29.21
C SER A 87 9.96 -30.72 -28.99
N PRO A 88 9.22 -30.24 -30.01
CA PRO A 88 7.77 -30.03 -29.89
C PRO A 88 6.99 -31.32 -29.59
N SER A 89 7.47 -32.46 -30.12
CA SER A 89 6.83 -33.77 -29.90
C SER A 89 7.16 -34.40 -28.54
N ALA A 90 8.17 -33.87 -27.83
CA ALA A 90 8.46 -34.24 -26.46
C ALA A 90 8.99 -33.02 -25.71
N PRO A 91 8.08 -32.15 -25.24
CA PRO A 91 8.44 -30.86 -24.61
C PRO A 91 9.43 -31.00 -23.46
N ALA A 92 9.39 -32.12 -22.74
CA ALA A 92 10.35 -32.47 -21.68
C ALA A 92 11.84 -32.47 -22.11
N TYR A 93 12.11 -32.54 -23.42
CA TYR A 93 13.46 -32.48 -24.00
C TYR A 93 13.76 -31.14 -24.69
N THR A 94 12.94 -30.12 -24.48
CA THR A 94 13.24 -28.74 -24.90
C THR A 94 14.06 -28.04 -23.83
N GLY A 95 15.30 -27.66 -24.14
CA GLY A 95 16.20 -27.05 -23.18
C GLY A 95 17.69 -27.21 -23.54
N GLU A 96 18.55 -26.90 -22.58
CA GLU A 96 20.00 -26.98 -22.73
C GLU A 96 20.56 -28.27 -22.07
N PHE A 97 21.28 -29.09 -22.83
CA PHE A 97 21.79 -30.39 -22.38
C PHE A 97 23.30 -30.51 -22.58
N THR A 98 23.98 -31.28 -21.73
CA THR A 98 25.43 -31.54 -21.87
C THR A 98 25.66 -32.82 -22.67
N VAL A 99 26.52 -32.76 -23.69
CA VAL A 99 26.92 -33.91 -24.52
C VAL A 99 27.89 -34.81 -23.75
N GLU A 100 27.56 -36.08 -23.59
CA GLU A 100 28.34 -37.03 -22.79
C GLU A 100 29.17 -38.02 -23.60
N SER A 101 28.68 -38.44 -24.77
CA SER A 101 29.42 -39.30 -25.71
C SER A 101 29.02 -38.98 -27.14
N ILE A 102 29.90 -39.26 -28.10
CA ILE A 102 29.69 -38.94 -29.53
C ILE A 102 30.11 -40.11 -30.43
N SER A 103 29.50 -40.18 -31.60
CA SER A 103 29.89 -40.97 -32.77
C SER A 103 29.88 -40.06 -34.02
N ALA A 104 30.00 -40.61 -35.23
CA ALA A 104 29.87 -39.80 -36.45
C ALA A 104 28.41 -39.37 -36.73
N ARG A 105 27.42 -40.09 -36.18
CA ARG A 105 25.99 -39.92 -36.49
C ARG A 105 25.12 -39.72 -35.26
N THR A 106 25.68 -39.84 -34.06
CA THR A 106 24.94 -39.78 -32.80
C THR A 106 25.74 -39.08 -31.72
N PHE A 107 25.04 -38.51 -30.75
CA PHE A 107 25.61 -38.13 -29.46
C PHE A 107 24.64 -38.45 -28.34
N THR A 108 25.10 -38.50 -27.09
CA THR A 108 24.22 -38.78 -25.95
C THR A 108 24.15 -37.65 -24.95
N ILE A 109 23.00 -37.55 -24.30
CA ILE A 109 22.69 -36.60 -23.24
C ILE A 109 22.02 -37.35 -22.07
N ALA A 110 22.01 -36.72 -20.89
CA ALA A 110 21.21 -37.18 -19.76
C ALA A 110 19.71 -37.13 -20.11
N ALA A 111 18.97 -38.17 -19.72
CA ALA A 111 17.51 -38.10 -19.73
C ALA A 111 17.02 -37.31 -18.50
N TYR A 112 16.00 -36.48 -18.70
CA TYR A 112 15.33 -35.76 -17.61
C TYR A 112 13.97 -36.41 -17.32
N ASN A 113 13.61 -36.48 -16.04
CA ASN A 113 12.42 -37.18 -15.57
C ASN A 113 11.32 -36.16 -15.26
N PHE A 114 10.45 -35.90 -16.23
CA PHE A 114 9.19 -35.20 -16.01
C PHE A 114 8.06 -36.18 -16.33
N ASP A 115 7.31 -36.55 -15.29
CA ASP A 115 6.01 -37.23 -15.19
C ASP A 115 5.71 -38.50 -16.01
N ARG A 116 6.56 -38.90 -16.97
CA ARG A 116 6.39 -40.12 -17.76
C ARG A 116 7.68 -40.93 -17.86
N PRO A 117 7.66 -42.25 -17.58
CA PRO A 117 8.79 -43.14 -17.81
C PRO A 117 9.22 -43.12 -19.28
N ILE A 118 10.53 -43.27 -19.55
CA ILE A 118 11.05 -43.40 -20.92
C ILE A 118 10.41 -44.62 -21.61
N PRO A 119 10.01 -44.52 -22.90
CA PRO A 119 9.48 -45.65 -23.65
C PRO A 119 10.38 -46.88 -23.55
N THR A 120 9.77 -48.04 -23.32
CA THR A 120 10.50 -49.30 -23.08
C THR A 120 10.87 -50.03 -24.37
N GLY A 121 10.21 -49.70 -25.48
CA GLY A 121 10.37 -50.33 -26.79
C GLY A 121 9.61 -51.65 -26.88
N THR A 122 9.24 -52.03 -28.10
CA THR A 122 8.75 -53.38 -28.39
C THR A 122 9.86 -54.39 -28.12
N ALA A 123 9.64 -55.31 -27.18
CA ALA A 123 10.63 -56.31 -26.84
C ALA A 123 10.90 -57.27 -28.02
N SER A 124 12.16 -57.59 -28.29
CA SER A 124 12.56 -58.66 -29.21
C SER A 124 13.75 -59.43 -28.66
N GLU A 125 14.00 -60.63 -29.19
CA GLU A 125 15.20 -61.41 -28.83
C GLU A 125 16.50 -60.67 -29.15
N SER A 126 16.46 -59.77 -30.12
CA SER A 126 17.61 -58.95 -30.52
C SER A 126 17.75 -57.66 -29.71
N GLY A 127 16.71 -57.22 -29.01
CA GLY A 127 16.69 -55.96 -28.24
C GLY A 127 15.41 -55.14 -28.45
N PRO A 128 15.19 -54.04 -27.71
CA PRO A 128 13.99 -53.24 -27.84
C PRO A 128 13.95 -52.47 -29.17
N ILE A 129 12.78 -52.44 -29.79
CA ILE A 129 12.49 -51.78 -31.06
C ILE A 129 11.61 -50.55 -30.79
N PHE A 130 11.95 -49.41 -31.40
CA PHE A 130 11.25 -48.13 -31.30
C PHE A 130 10.91 -47.63 -32.71
N HIS A 131 9.80 -46.94 -32.90
CA HIS A 131 9.36 -46.48 -34.21
C HIS A 131 9.18 -44.96 -34.25
N ASP A 132 9.43 -44.36 -35.40
CA ASP A 132 9.21 -42.92 -35.64
C ASP A 132 7.74 -42.52 -35.88
N GLY A 133 6.79 -43.47 -35.84
CA GLY A 133 5.39 -43.23 -36.21
C GLY A 133 5.14 -43.02 -37.71
N ARG A 134 6.13 -43.26 -38.59
CA ARG A 134 6.00 -43.14 -40.05
C ARG A 134 6.42 -44.41 -40.78
N GLN A 135 7.71 -44.62 -40.99
CA GLN A 135 8.24 -45.73 -41.81
C GLN A 135 9.59 -46.30 -41.29
N THR A 136 10.11 -45.76 -40.18
CA THR A 136 11.42 -46.17 -39.65
C THR A 136 11.30 -46.72 -38.25
N ALA A 137 11.80 -47.94 -38.07
CA ALA A 137 12.03 -48.53 -36.77
C ALA A 137 13.53 -48.52 -36.42
N TYR A 138 13.82 -48.43 -35.14
CA TYR A 138 15.13 -48.36 -34.51
C TYR A 138 15.24 -49.49 -33.51
N ILE A 139 16.19 -50.40 -33.70
CA ILE A 139 16.47 -51.47 -32.75
C ILE A 139 17.75 -51.17 -31.98
N ARG A 140 17.65 -51.29 -30.65
CA ARG A 140 18.81 -51.19 -29.77
C ARG A 140 19.44 -52.56 -29.58
N THR A 141 20.55 -52.82 -30.25
CA THR A 141 21.24 -54.12 -30.22
C THR A 141 22.73 -54.00 -30.54
N THR A 142 23.48 -55.09 -30.46
CA THR A 142 24.89 -55.15 -30.88
C THR A 142 25.08 -56.33 -31.84
N ILE A 143 25.40 -56.03 -33.11
CA ILE A 143 25.62 -57.04 -34.15
C ILE A 143 27.11 -57.26 -34.35
N SER A 144 27.61 -58.43 -33.97
CA SER A 144 29.01 -58.81 -34.23
C SER A 144 29.24 -58.98 -35.75
N ASN A 145 30.33 -58.43 -36.27
CA ASN A 145 30.67 -58.46 -37.71
C ASN A 145 29.64 -57.80 -38.65
N TRP A 146 29.02 -56.69 -38.22
CA TRP A 146 28.10 -55.94 -39.07
C TRP A 146 28.73 -55.53 -40.41
N LYS A 147 27.94 -55.61 -41.47
CA LYS A 147 28.26 -55.15 -42.84
C LYS A 147 27.02 -54.48 -43.44
N PRO A 148 27.15 -53.56 -44.42
CA PRO A 148 26.01 -53.01 -45.13
C PRO A 148 25.10 -54.11 -45.70
N ASN A 149 23.78 -53.88 -45.68
CA ASN A 149 22.75 -54.87 -46.02
C ASN A 149 22.74 -56.12 -45.11
N HIS A 150 23.09 -55.98 -43.84
CA HIS A 150 22.96 -57.07 -42.87
C HIS A 150 21.47 -57.42 -42.71
N VAL A 151 21.13 -58.70 -42.84
CA VAL A 151 19.77 -59.19 -42.57
C VAL A 151 19.71 -59.66 -41.13
N LEU A 152 18.89 -58.99 -40.32
CA LEU A 152 18.58 -59.37 -38.95
C LEU A 152 17.22 -60.07 -38.95
N ASN A 153 17.17 -61.31 -38.47
CA ASN A 153 15.89 -61.98 -38.23
C ASN A 153 15.37 -61.54 -36.88
N LEU A 154 14.21 -60.91 -36.86
CA LEU A 154 13.57 -60.42 -35.65
C LEU A 154 12.49 -61.41 -35.20
N GLU A 155 12.50 -61.69 -33.91
CA GLU A 155 11.41 -62.34 -33.18
C GLU A 155 11.05 -61.39 -32.03
N SER A 156 9.92 -60.71 -32.18
CA SER A 156 9.44 -59.67 -31.27
C SER A 156 8.19 -60.13 -30.52
N SER A 157 7.88 -59.43 -29.43
CA SER A 157 6.66 -59.67 -28.65
C SER A 157 5.37 -59.37 -29.44
N THR A 158 5.50 -58.75 -30.61
CA THR A 158 4.44 -58.45 -31.58
C THR A 158 4.76 -59.18 -32.87
N ASN A 159 3.77 -59.63 -33.63
CA ASN A 159 4.07 -60.24 -34.94
C ASN A 159 4.49 -59.20 -36.00
N ALA A 160 4.29 -57.91 -35.73
CA ALA A 160 4.50 -56.84 -36.70
C ALA A 160 5.98 -56.67 -37.13
N TYR A 161 6.92 -56.99 -36.24
CA TYR A 161 8.36 -56.92 -36.55
C TYR A 161 8.97 -58.27 -36.94
N ASN A 162 8.19 -59.37 -36.97
CA ASN A 162 8.76 -60.71 -37.11
C ASN A 162 9.23 -61.01 -38.53
N GLY A 163 10.42 -61.58 -38.66
CA GLY A 163 10.99 -62.02 -39.93
C GLY A 163 12.32 -61.33 -40.30
N PRO A 164 12.84 -61.60 -41.51
CA PRO A 164 14.09 -61.03 -41.98
C PRO A 164 13.94 -59.55 -42.34
N VAL A 165 14.67 -58.66 -41.66
CA VAL A 165 14.75 -57.24 -42.00
C VAL A 165 16.18 -56.84 -42.35
N ILE A 166 16.33 -55.94 -43.33
CA ILE A 166 17.64 -55.35 -43.65
C ILE A 166 17.85 -54.17 -42.72
N VAL A 167 18.94 -54.19 -41.95
CA VAL A 167 19.26 -53.15 -40.97
C VAL A 167 20.43 -52.27 -41.42
N ASP A 168 20.26 -50.96 -41.24
CA ASP A 168 21.29 -49.94 -41.41
C ASP A 168 21.85 -49.53 -40.06
N ARG A 169 23.18 -49.47 -39.96
CA ARG A 169 23.85 -49.13 -38.71
C ARG A 169 23.86 -47.62 -38.49
N ILE A 170 23.35 -47.20 -37.34
CA ILE A 170 23.40 -45.82 -36.87
C ILE A 170 24.67 -45.63 -36.04
N ASP A 171 24.87 -46.48 -35.01
CA ASP A 171 26.09 -46.51 -34.21
C ASP A 171 26.41 -47.93 -33.70
N SER A 172 27.22 -48.08 -32.63
CA SER A 172 27.52 -49.41 -32.07
C SER A 172 26.33 -50.12 -31.40
N ASN A 173 25.32 -49.36 -30.98
CA ASN A 173 24.18 -49.82 -30.19
C ASN A 173 22.83 -49.65 -30.91
N TRP A 174 22.79 -48.87 -31.99
CA TRP A 174 21.57 -48.55 -32.72
C TRP A 174 21.65 -48.93 -34.20
N TYR A 175 20.57 -49.54 -34.67
CA TYR A 175 20.34 -49.86 -36.07
C TYR A 175 18.93 -49.42 -36.45
N SER A 176 18.74 -48.94 -37.67
CA SER A 176 17.41 -48.65 -38.24
C SER A 176 17.03 -49.66 -39.31
N PHE A 177 15.73 -49.82 -39.54
CA PHE A 177 15.18 -50.55 -40.68
C PHE A 177 13.83 -49.95 -41.06
N SER A 178 13.37 -50.24 -42.27
CA SER A 178 12.11 -49.72 -42.79
C SER A 178 10.97 -50.70 -42.52
N VAL A 179 9.90 -50.19 -41.94
CA VAL A 179 8.61 -50.86 -41.73
C VAL A 179 7.55 -49.77 -41.60
N ASP A 180 6.41 -49.91 -42.26
CA ASP A 180 5.37 -48.88 -42.21
C ASP A 180 4.71 -48.87 -40.84
N TRP A 181 4.46 -47.68 -40.27
CA TRP A 181 3.80 -47.55 -38.97
C TRP A 181 2.43 -48.22 -38.96
N GLU A 182 1.74 -48.21 -40.10
CA GLU A 182 0.45 -48.89 -40.28
C GLU A 182 0.53 -50.40 -40.08
N ASP A 183 1.67 -51.03 -40.36
CA ASP A 183 1.90 -52.46 -40.19
C ASP A 183 2.25 -52.83 -38.73
N VAL A 184 2.66 -51.84 -37.92
CA VAL A 184 3.10 -52.02 -36.52
C VAL A 184 2.18 -51.37 -35.48
N ARG A 185 1.24 -50.51 -35.91
CA ARG A 185 0.22 -49.98 -35.01
C ARG A 185 -0.72 -51.13 -34.67
N GLU A 186 -0.70 -51.53 -33.42
CA GLU A 186 -1.61 -52.51 -32.91
C GLU A 186 -2.94 -51.82 -32.65
N ALA A 187 -4.00 -52.22 -33.33
CA ALA A 187 -5.34 -51.72 -33.10
C ALA A 187 -6.31 -52.87 -33.31
N VAL A 188 -7.36 -52.91 -32.52
CA VAL A 188 -8.54 -53.73 -32.79
C VAL A 188 -9.48 -52.87 -33.60
N ASP A 189 -9.57 -53.13 -34.90
CA ASP A 189 -10.57 -52.54 -35.79
C ASP A 189 -11.39 -53.67 -36.39
N THR A 190 -12.63 -53.82 -35.93
CA THR A 190 -13.47 -54.97 -36.29
C THR A 190 -14.94 -54.60 -36.35
N ALA A 191 -15.68 -55.25 -37.25
CA ALA A 191 -17.14 -55.16 -37.30
C ALA A 191 -17.83 -55.95 -36.18
N VAL A 192 -17.09 -56.79 -35.44
CA VAL A 192 -17.62 -57.60 -34.33
C VAL A 192 -17.61 -56.76 -33.06
N LEU A 193 -18.80 -56.42 -32.57
CA LEU A 193 -18.95 -55.64 -31.35
C LEU A 193 -18.85 -56.53 -30.09
N PRO A 194 -18.23 -56.05 -28.99
CA PRO A 194 -18.16 -56.78 -27.73
C PRO A 194 -19.51 -56.76 -26.98
N ASP A 195 -19.87 -57.87 -26.36
CA ASP A 195 -20.85 -57.93 -25.27
C ASP A 195 -20.17 -57.78 -23.90
N GLU A 196 -18.93 -58.26 -23.79
CA GLU A 196 -18.03 -58.08 -22.65
C GLU A 196 -16.71 -57.49 -23.15
N LEU A 197 -16.31 -56.34 -22.60
CA LEU A 197 -15.03 -55.69 -22.86
C LEU A 197 -14.26 -55.55 -21.55
N LYS A 198 -13.04 -56.12 -21.50
CA LYS A 198 -12.12 -55.92 -20.38
C LYS A 198 -10.97 -55.04 -20.83
N LEU A 199 -10.88 -53.88 -20.21
CA LEU A 199 -9.85 -52.87 -20.37
C LEU A 199 -8.63 -53.21 -19.51
N GLY A 200 -7.55 -52.47 -19.77
CA GLY A 200 -6.22 -52.77 -19.28
C GLY A 200 -5.95 -52.26 -17.87
N SER A 201 -4.69 -51.87 -17.66
CA SER A 201 -4.24 -51.15 -16.46
C SER A 201 -3.81 -49.70 -16.77
N GLY A 202 -4.04 -49.22 -17.99
CA GLY A 202 -3.71 -47.87 -18.43
C GLY A 202 -4.88 -46.92 -18.18
N ASP A 203 -4.70 -45.63 -18.47
CA ASP A 203 -5.79 -44.65 -18.36
C ASP A 203 -6.64 -44.71 -19.64
N ASP A 204 -7.63 -45.60 -19.67
CA ASP A 204 -8.34 -45.95 -20.90
C ASP A 204 -9.53 -45.01 -21.16
N HIS A 205 -9.76 -44.64 -22.43
CA HIS A 205 -10.83 -43.77 -22.87
C HIS A 205 -11.68 -44.44 -23.96
N LEU A 206 -12.96 -44.67 -23.67
CA LEU A 206 -13.90 -45.35 -24.55
C LEU A 206 -15.12 -44.49 -24.88
N THR A 207 -15.35 -44.20 -26.17
CA THR A 207 -16.53 -43.45 -26.63
C THR A 207 -17.60 -44.36 -27.25
N ILE A 208 -18.87 -44.19 -26.87
CA ILE A 208 -20.02 -44.98 -27.35
C ILE A 208 -21.15 -44.03 -27.76
N PRO A 209 -21.84 -44.21 -28.90
CA PRO A 209 -22.99 -43.39 -29.25
C PRO A 209 -24.22 -43.78 -28.44
N GLY A 210 -25.00 -42.79 -28.00
CA GLY A 210 -26.24 -43.01 -27.24
C GLY A 210 -27.28 -43.84 -28.00
N SER A 211 -27.28 -43.78 -29.34
CA SER A 211 -28.19 -44.55 -30.20
C SER A 211 -27.88 -46.05 -30.29
N LEU A 212 -26.80 -46.53 -29.66
CA LEU A 212 -26.40 -47.93 -29.73
C LEU A 212 -27.42 -48.83 -29.01
N ASN A 213 -28.13 -49.67 -29.76
CA ASN A 213 -29.01 -50.69 -29.20
C ASN A 213 -28.20 -51.93 -28.78
N ARG A 214 -27.72 -51.95 -27.52
CA ARG A 214 -26.85 -53.02 -27.04
C ARG A 214 -26.82 -53.13 -25.50
N ARG A 215 -26.61 -54.35 -25.01
CA ARG A 215 -26.12 -54.60 -23.65
C ARG A 215 -24.61 -54.84 -23.65
N LEU A 216 -23.85 -54.06 -22.90
CA LEU A 216 -22.39 -54.15 -22.80
C LEU A 216 -21.97 -54.31 -21.34
N SER A 217 -21.02 -55.19 -21.06
CA SER A 217 -20.34 -55.30 -19.77
C SER A 217 -18.90 -54.85 -19.90
N LEU A 218 -18.53 -53.79 -19.18
CA LEU A 218 -17.21 -53.16 -19.20
C LEU A 218 -16.48 -53.43 -17.89
N PHE A 219 -15.25 -53.91 -17.96
CA PHE A 219 -14.45 -54.16 -16.77
C PHE A 219 -13.09 -53.51 -16.94
N SER A 220 -12.67 -52.67 -16.00
CA SER A 220 -11.27 -52.28 -15.89
C SER A 220 -10.67 -52.81 -14.60
N SER A 221 -9.34 -52.96 -14.61
CA SER A 221 -8.58 -53.54 -13.51
C SER A 221 -7.83 -52.50 -12.67
N SER A 222 -7.49 -51.36 -13.26
CA SER A 222 -6.84 -50.19 -12.65
C SER A 222 -6.58 -49.14 -13.73
N GLY A 223 -6.29 -47.90 -13.35
CA GLY A 223 -6.12 -46.77 -14.27
C GLY A 223 -7.06 -45.65 -13.83
N TYR A 224 -7.04 -44.52 -14.53
CA TYR A 224 -8.13 -43.54 -14.51
C TYR A 224 -8.92 -43.67 -15.82
N ASP A 225 -9.97 -44.49 -15.80
CA ASP A 225 -10.68 -44.91 -17.00
C ASP A 225 -11.94 -44.06 -17.25
N THR A 226 -12.06 -43.54 -18.47
CA THR A 226 -13.17 -42.68 -18.92
C THR A 226 -14.08 -43.42 -19.91
N LEU A 227 -15.37 -43.51 -19.57
CA LEU A 227 -16.44 -43.94 -20.45
C LEU A 227 -17.24 -42.74 -20.92
N GLN A 228 -17.17 -42.42 -22.21
CA GLN A 228 -17.92 -41.32 -22.80
C GLN A 228 -19.09 -41.84 -23.65
N ILE A 229 -20.30 -41.36 -23.38
CA ILE A 229 -21.49 -41.61 -24.19
C ILE A 229 -21.82 -40.33 -24.96
N ALA A 230 -21.65 -40.37 -26.29
CA ALA A 230 -21.66 -39.17 -27.12
C ALA A 230 -22.75 -39.19 -28.21
N GLY A 231 -23.62 -38.18 -28.20
CA GLY A 231 -24.64 -37.92 -29.20
C GLY A 231 -25.78 -38.94 -29.26
N SER A 232 -26.94 -38.50 -29.79
CA SER A 232 -28.17 -39.30 -29.85
C SER A 232 -28.58 -39.87 -28.49
N LEU A 233 -28.36 -39.09 -27.43
CA LEU A 233 -28.85 -39.41 -26.09
C LEU A 233 -30.37 -39.17 -26.02
N GLY A 234 -31.05 -39.93 -25.16
CA GLY A 234 -32.44 -39.67 -24.82
C GLY A 234 -32.58 -38.55 -23.81
N GLU A 235 -33.81 -38.07 -23.64
CA GLU A 235 -34.12 -37.08 -22.60
C GLU A 235 -33.82 -37.64 -21.19
N ILE A 236 -34.15 -38.89 -20.92
CA ILE A 236 -33.98 -39.52 -19.60
C ILE A 236 -32.74 -40.43 -19.61
N GLN A 237 -31.84 -40.18 -18.66
CA GLN A 237 -30.64 -40.96 -18.38
C GLN A 237 -30.80 -41.62 -17.01
N THR A 238 -30.59 -42.94 -16.92
CA THR A 238 -30.66 -43.66 -15.65
C THR A 238 -29.25 -44.09 -15.23
N ILE A 239 -28.83 -43.63 -14.06
CA ILE A 239 -27.50 -43.85 -13.52
C ILE A 239 -27.61 -44.57 -12.17
N ILE A 240 -26.96 -45.72 -12.07
CA ILE A 240 -26.86 -46.52 -10.83
C ILE A 240 -25.40 -46.93 -10.67
N THR A 241 -24.92 -47.18 -9.45
CA THR A 241 -23.54 -47.64 -9.24
C THR A 241 -23.22 -48.87 -10.11
N GLY A 242 -22.24 -48.73 -11.01
CA GLY A 242 -21.84 -49.80 -11.93
C GLY A 242 -22.81 -50.05 -13.10
N GLN A 243 -23.77 -49.16 -13.36
CA GLN A 243 -24.75 -49.32 -14.43
C GLN A 243 -25.20 -47.97 -15.01
N TYR A 244 -25.35 -47.94 -16.34
CA TYR A 244 -25.93 -46.83 -17.08
C TYR A 244 -26.91 -47.32 -18.13
N ASP A 245 -28.07 -46.67 -18.19
CA ASP A 245 -29.10 -46.95 -19.18
C ASP A 245 -29.52 -45.68 -19.93
N ASN A 246 -29.60 -45.80 -21.26
CA ASN A 246 -30.11 -44.78 -22.17
C ASN A 246 -30.85 -45.45 -23.33
N HIS A 247 -32.15 -45.20 -23.48
CA HIS A 247 -32.98 -45.86 -24.50
C HIS A 247 -32.89 -47.40 -24.50
N LEU A 248 -32.09 -47.95 -25.43
CA LEU A 248 -31.83 -49.38 -25.63
C LEU A 248 -30.36 -49.74 -25.37
N LEU A 249 -29.55 -48.77 -24.93
CA LEU A 249 -28.19 -48.94 -24.46
C LEU A 249 -28.22 -49.28 -22.97
N HIS A 250 -27.66 -50.42 -22.62
CA HIS A 250 -27.55 -50.91 -21.24
C HIS A 250 -26.09 -51.26 -20.96
N ILE A 251 -25.39 -50.45 -20.18
CA ILE A 251 -23.99 -50.69 -19.83
C ILE A 251 -23.91 -51.09 -18.37
N LEU A 252 -23.25 -52.22 -18.10
CA LEU A 252 -22.82 -52.63 -16.77
C LEU A 252 -21.32 -52.42 -16.71
N TRP A 253 -20.79 -51.80 -15.65
CA TRP A 253 -19.35 -51.63 -15.50
C TRP A 253 -18.83 -51.92 -14.10
N THR A 254 -17.52 -52.15 -14.03
CA THR A 254 -16.72 -52.12 -12.81
C THR A 254 -15.35 -51.50 -13.11
N GLY A 255 -14.85 -50.65 -12.21
CA GLY A 255 -13.53 -50.03 -12.35
C GLY A 255 -13.46 -48.89 -13.36
N ILE A 256 -14.59 -48.23 -13.66
CA ILE A 256 -14.59 -46.99 -14.45
C ILE A 256 -14.57 -45.83 -13.47
N ASP A 257 -13.66 -44.89 -13.68
CA ASP A 257 -13.43 -43.74 -12.80
C ASP A 257 -14.19 -42.51 -13.26
N ARG A 258 -14.51 -42.38 -14.55
CA ARG A 258 -15.26 -41.24 -15.09
C ARG A 258 -16.31 -41.66 -16.12
N LEU A 259 -17.56 -41.24 -15.92
CA LEU A 259 -18.63 -41.32 -16.91
C LEU A 259 -18.89 -39.94 -17.50
N GLU A 260 -18.91 -39.83 -18.82
CA GLU A 260 -19.23 -38.59 -19.52
C GLU A 260 -20.46 -38.76 -20.41
N LEU A 261 -21.42 -37.86 -20.32
CA LEU A 261 -22.64 -37.82 -21.14
C LEU A 261 -22.61 -36.56 -22.00
N VAL A 262 -22.36 -36.70 -23.30
CA VAL A 262 -22.05 -35.59 -24.20
C VAL A 262 -23.03 -35.51 -25.37
N ASP A 263 -24.06 -34.67 -25.24
CA ASP A 263 -24.97 -34.33 -26.33
C ASP A 263 -25.53 -32.90 -26.15
N PRO A 264 -24.90 -31.86 -26.73
CA PRO A 264 -25.26 -30.46 -26.52
C PRO A 264 -26.61 -30.04 -27.12
N THR A 265 -27.36 -30.98 -27.72
CA THR A 265 -28.60 -30.71 -28.45
C THR A 265 -29.87 -31.17 -27.75
N ILE A 266 -29.75 -31.77 -26.55
CA ILE A 266 -30.88 -32.34 -25.82
C ILE A 266 -31.08 -31.71 -24.45
N ASP A 267 -32.35 -31.65 -24.04
CA ASP A 267 -32.71 -31.44 -22.64
C ASP A 267 -32.55 -32.77 -21.90
N MET A 268 -31.69 -32.79 -20.87
CA MET A 268 -31.31 -34.02 -20.18
C MET A 268 -31.89 -34.05 -18.76
N VAL A 269 -32.46 -35.20 -18.38
CA VAL A 269 -32.90 -35.50 -17.01
C VAL A 269 -32.16 -36.72 -16.50
N ILE A 270 -31.53 -36.62 -15.33
CA ILE A 270 -30.74 -37.73 -14.76
C ILE A 270 -31.45 -38.31 -13.53
N HIS A 271 -31.79 -39.59 -13.58
CA HIS A 271 -32.44 -40.33 -12.49
C HIS A 271 -31.52 -41.39 -11.89
N GLY A 272 -31.78 -41.72 -10.62
CA GLY A 272 -31.24 -42.92 -9.97
C GLY A 272 -32.02 -44.19 -10.32
N ALA A 273 -31.97 -45.20 -9.43
CA ALA A 273 -32.65 -46.48 -9.64
C ALA A 273 -34.20 -46.37 -9.76
N ALA A 274 -34.77 -45.28 -9.26
CA ALA A 274 -36.14 -44.83 -9.48
C ALA A 274 -36.10 -43.30 -9.68
N ASP A 275 -37.18 -42.71 -10.18
CA ASP A 275 -37.25 -41.28 -10.54
C ASP A 275 -36.93 -40.32 -9.38
N ASP A 276 -37.14 -40.75 -8.13
CA ASP A 276 -36.88 -40.01 -6.90
C ASP A 276 -35.70 -40.57 -6.07
N ALA A 277 -35.00 -41.59 -6.58
CA ALA A 277 -33.93 -42.24 -5.85
C ALA A 277 -32.61 -41.44 -5.98
N PRO A 278 -31.90 -41.15 -4.87
CA PRO A 278 -30.58 -40.54 -4.91
C PRO A 278 -29.59 -41.33 -5.76
N ILE A 279 -28.69 -40.61 -6.43
CA ILE A 279 -27.60 -41.20 -7.21
C ILE A 279 -26.36 -41.29 -6.31
N GLN A 280 -25.88 -42.52 -6.08
CA GLN A 280 -24.65 -42.78 -5.33
C GLN A 280 -23.65 -43.48 -6.23
N PHE A 281 -22.69 -42.74 -6.74
CA PHE A 281 -21.69 -43.21 -7.70
C PHE A 281 -20.35 -43.58 -7.06
N GLY A 282 -20.16 -43.24 -5.78
CA GLY A 282 -18.93 -43.53 -5.06
C GLY A 282 -17.78 -42.71 -5.65
N ASN A 283 -16.63 -43.35 -5.89
CA ASN A 283 -15.42 -42.70 -6.40
C ASN A 283 -15.43 -42.57 -7.94
N VAL A 284 -16.60 -42.35 -8.55
CA VAL A 284 -16.74 -42.19 -10.00
C VAL A 284 -17.14 -40.76 -10.29
N SER A 285 -16.38 -40.09 -11.14
CA SER A 285 -16.64 -38.73 -11.63
C SER A 285 -17.72 -38.75 -12.73
N LEU A 286 -18.52 -37.68 -12.80
CA LEU A 286 -19.60 -37.52 -13.76
C LEU A 286 -19.43 -36.21 -14.53
N GLY A 287 -19.26 -36.33 -15.85
CA GLY A 287 -19.21 -35.22 -16.79
C GLY A 287 -20.47 -35.14 -17.65
N ILE A 288 -21.02 -33.94 -17.85
CA ILE A 288 -22.24 -33.71 -18.64
C ILE A 288 -22.02 -32.53 -19.60
N VAL A 289 -22.40 -32.72 -20.86
CA VAL A 289 -22.59 -31.67 -21.86
C VAL A 289 -23.99 -31.82 -22.44
N ALA A 290 -24.88 -30.87 -22.21
CA ALA A 290 -26.30 -30.94 -22.63
C ALA A 290 -26.85 -29.58 -23.05
N GLN A 291 -27.99 -29.53 -23.76
CA GLN A 291 -28.67 -28.25 -23.97
C GLN A 291 -29.16 -27.69 -22.62
N SER A 292 -29.86 -28.50 -21.83
CA SER A 292 -30.26 -28.20 -20.45
C SER A 292 -30.11 -29.45 -19.58
N LEU A 293 -30.06 -29.28 -18.25
CA LEU A 293 -29.96 -30.38 -17.29
C LEU A 293 -30.97 -30.20 -16.14
N ALA A 294 -31.75 -31.26 -15.88
CA ALA A 294 -32.55 -31.41 -14.68
C ALA A 294 -32.00 -32.56 -13.82
N LEU A 295 -31.71 -32.24 -12.55
CA LEU A 295 -31.26 -33.19 -11.54
C LEU A 295 -32.29 -33.22 -10.39
N PRO A 296 -33.33 -34.07 -10.46
CA PRO A 296 -34.44 -34.10 -9.51
C PRO A 296 -34.15 -34.87 -8.21
N VAL A 297 -32.90 -35.27 -7.98
CA VAL A 297 -32.49 -36.12 -6.85
C VAL A 297 -31.13 -35.69 -6.30
N ASP A 298 -30.82 -36.08 -5.06
CA ASP A 298 -29.48 -35.89 -4.48
C ASP A 298 -28.42 -36.70 -5.25
N LEU A 299 -27.22 -36.15 -5.37
CA LEU A 299 -26.10 -36.73 -6.13
C LEU A 299 -24.84 -36.83 -5.27
N SER A 300 -24.24 -38.01 -5.25
CA SER A 300 -22.92 -38.27 -4.66
C SER A 300 -22.00 -38.94 -5.69
N VAL A 301 -20.96 -38.22 -6.10
CA VAL A 301 -19.94 -38.61 -7.10
C VAL A 301 -18.56 -38.15 -6.61
N ASP A 302 -17.48 -38.56 -7.27
CA ASP A 302 -16.14 -38.01 -6.98
C ASP A 302 -16.06 -36.57 -7.51
N ASP A 303 -15.97 -36.39 -8.82
CA ASP A 303 -16.05 -35.07 -9.46
C ASP A 303 -17.36 -34.90 -10.21
N PHE A 304 -17.90 -33.68 -10.24
CA PHE A 304 -19.08 -33.35 -11.01
C PHE A 304 -18.86 -32.16 -11.92
N GLU A 305 -18.90 -32.40 -13.23
CA GLU A 305 -18.72 -31.38 -14.25
C GLU A 305 -19.96 -31.26 -15.15
N VAL A 306 -20.49 -30.05 -15.28
CA VAL A 306 -21.69 -29.75 -16.08
C VAL A 306 -21.43 -28.56 -17.00
N ASN A 307 -21.71 -28.77 -18.27
CA ASN A 307 -21.61 -27.79 -19.34
C ASN A 307 -22.96 -27.73 -20.07
N VAL A 308 -23.72 -26.66 -19.86
CA VAL A 308 -25.04 -26.50 -20.47
C VAL A 308 -25.19 -25.19 -21.21
N ARG A 309 -26.09 -25.17 -22.20
CA ARG A 309 -26.49 -23.94 -22.87
C ARG A 309 -27.49 -23.17 -22.03
N ASP A 310 -28.59 -23.81 -21.67
CA ASP A 310 -29.72 -23.19 -21.00
C ASP A 310 -29.50 -23.14 -19.48
N SER A 311 -30.31 -22.36 -18.78
CA SER A 311 -30.17 -22.14 -17.34
C SER A 311 -30.13 -23.44 -16.52
N LEU A 312 -29.26 -23.49 -15.51
CA LEU A 312 -29.07 -24.63 -14.61
C LEU A 312 -29.58 -24.31 -13.20
N ASN A 313 -30.49 -25.12 -12.68
CA ASN A 313 -31.02 -24.98 -11.30
C ASN A 313 -30.80 -26.26 -10.49
N LEU A 314 -29.96 -26.18 -9.46
CA LEU A 314 -29.60 -27.28 -8.59
C LEU A 314 -30.24 -27.09 -7.21
N GLN A 315 -31.36 -27.79 -6.99
CA GLN A 315 -32.16 -27.72 -5.76
C GLN A 315 -31.85 -28.85 -4.76
N HIS A 316 -31.19 -29.91 -5.23
CA HIS A 316 -30.89 -31.10 -4.45
C HIS A 316 -29.46 -31.04 -3.88
N GLN A 317 -29.16 -31.92 -2.92
CA GLN A 317 -27.86 -31.93 -2.27
C GLN A 317 -26.81 -32.58 -3.18
N LEU A 318 -25.63 -31.95 -3.26
CA LEU A 318 -24.46 -32.49 -3.93
C LEU A 318 -23.40 -32.90 -2.89
N VAL A 319 -22.83 -34.08 -3.06
CA VAL A 319 -21.68 -34.56 -2.29
C VAL A 319 -20.58 -34.93 -3.28
N VAL A 320 -19.62 -34.03 -3.45
CA VAL A 320 -18.57 -34.10 -4.49
C VAL A 320 -17.23 -33.64 -3.92
N ASN A 321 -16.14 -34.15 -4.47
CA ASN A 321 -14.78 -33.66 -4.23
C ASN A 321 -14.48 -32.43 -5.09
N GLU A 322 -14.80 -32.46 -6.38
CA GLU A 322 -14.62 -31.31 -7.29
C GLU A 322 -15.94 -30.98 -8.01
N LEU A 323 -16.25 -29.68 -8.15
CA LEU A 323 -17.49 -29.20 -8.76
C LEU A 323 -17.22 -28.17 -9.85
N ASN A 324 -17.61 -28.45 -11.10
CA ASN A 324 -17.45 -27.53 -12.22
C ASN A 324 -18.80 -27.31 -12.92
N LEU A 325 -19.42 -26.14 -12.75
CA LEU A 325 -20.75 -25.84 -13.29
C LEU A 325 -20.69 -24.65 -14.24
N ARG A 326 -21.10 -24.86 -15.49
CA ARG A 326 -20.92 -23.87 -16.56
C ARG A 326 -22.16 -23.75 -17.44
N VAL A 327 -22.63 -22.52 -17.58
CA VAL A 327 -23.81 -22.13 -18.37
C VAL A 327 -23.38 -21.14 -19.43
N PHE A 328 -23.67 -21.42 -20.70
CA PHE A 328 -23.08 -20.69 -21.83
C PHE A 328 -24.07 -19.92 -22.70
N GLY A 329 -25.38 -20.12 -22.54
CA GLY A 329 -26.40 -19.44 -23.34
C GLY A 329 -26.53 -17.95 -23.02
N ASP A 330 -27.06 -17.21 -24.00
CA ASP A 330 -27.35 -15.78 -23.87
C ASP A 330 -28.35 -15.54 -22.73
N ASP A 331 -28.00 -14.63 -21.80
CA ASP A 331 -28.77 -14.30 -20.59
C ASP A 331 -29.24 -15.54 -19.78
N GLN A 332 -28.45 -16.63 -19.74
CA GLN A 332 -28.78 -17.86 -19.00
C GLN A 332 -28.08 -17.93 -17.65
N SER A 333 -28.78 -18.41 -16.63
CA SER A 333 -28.35 -18.33 -15.23
C SER A 333 -28.02 -19.68 -14.60
N LEU A 334 -27.15 -19.65 -13.60
CA LEU A 334 -26.80 -20.77 -12.74
C LEU A 334 -27.33 -20.52 -11.33
N THR A 335 -28.14 -21.42 -10.79
CA THR A 335 -28.67 -21.34 -9.43
C THR A 335 -28.28 -22.56 -8.62
N VAL A 336 -27.64 -22.35 -7.48
CA VAL A 336 -27.27 -23.40 -6.51
C VAL A 336 -27.93 -23.06 -5.17
N VAL A 337 -28.93 -23.86 -4.78
CA VAL A 337 -29.78 -23.57 -3.61
C VAL A 337 -29.15 -24.04 -2.30
N ASN A 338 -28.43 -25.16 -2.34
CA ASN A 338 -27.78 -25.74 -1.15
C ASN A 338 -26.31 -25.30 -1.07
N PRO A 339 -25.74 -25.19 0.14
CA PRO A 339 -24.31 -24.95 0.32
C PRO A 339 -23.45 -25.95 -0.44
N VAL A 340 -22.41 -25.45 -1.10
CA VAL A 340 -21.43 -26.29 -1.80
C VAL A 340 -20.34 -26.71 -0.80
N SER A 341 -20.16 -28.02 -0.64
CA SER A 341 -19.06 -28.61 0.13
C SER A 341 -18.22 -29.44 -0.83
N ALA A 342 -17.10 -28.90 -1.29
CA ALA A 342 -16.19 -29.52 -2.25
C ALA A 342 -14.75 -29.04 -2.01
N THR A 343 -13.74 -29.85 -2.34
CA THR A 343 -12.34 -29.41 -2.31
C THR A 343 -12.14 -28.23 -3.26
N THR A 344 -12.63 -28.34 -4.49
CA THR A 344 -12.62 -27.24 -5.47
C THR A 344 -14.02 -27.04 -6.06
N ALA A 345 -14.39 -25.79 -6.34
CA ALA A 345 -15.59 -25.49 -7.11
C ALA A 345 -15.36 -24.34 -8.09
N GLN A 346 -15.91 -24.45 -9.30
CA GLN A 346 -15.98 -23.37 -10.29
C GLN A 346 -17.41 -23.21 -10.79
N LEU A 347 -17.93 -21.98 -10.69
CA LEU A 347 -19.29 -21.59 -11.10
C LEU A 347 -19.18 -20.53 -12.19
N THR A 348 -19.65 -20.82 -13.40
CA THR A 348 -19.48 -19.92 -14.56
C THR A 348 -20.79 -19.67 -15.31
N ALA A 349 -21.16 -18.40 -15.46
CA ALA A 349 -22.26 -17.91 -16.30
C ALA A 349 -21.86 -16.57 -16.96
N PRO A 350 -21.07 -16.59 -18.05
CA PRO A 350 -20.40 -15.39 -18.60
C PRO A 350 -21.32 -14.24 -19.00
N ASP A 351 -22.54 -14.56 -19.44
CA ASP A 351 -23.55 -13.60 -19.88
C ASP A 351 -24.83 -13.64 -19.02
N GLY A 352 -24.80 -14.32 -17.87
CA GLY A 352 -25.95 -14.41 -16.98
C GLY A 352 -25.58 -14.36 -15.51
N THR A 353 -26.52 -14.76 -14.67
CA THR A 353 -26.41 -14.60 -13.21
C THR A 353 -26.01 -15.90 -12.55
N VAL A 354 -25.05 -15.86 -11.63
CA VAL A 354 -24.82 -16.92 -10.65
C VAL A 354 -25.57 -16.56 -9.38
N SER A 355 -26.42 -17.45 -8.90
CA SER A 355 -27.17 -17.29 -7.65
C SER A 355 -26.81 -18.40 -6.67
N VAL A 356 -26.32 -18.02 -5.50
CA VAL A 356 -25.96 -18.94 -4.41
C VAL A 356 -26.69 -18.57 -3.13
N SER A 357 -27.29 -19.57 -2.49
CA SER A 357 -28.17 -19.39 -1.33
C SER A 357 -27.58 -19.99 -0.05
N GLY A 358 -28.12 -19.58 1.11
CA GLY A 358 -27.71 -20.08 2.42
C GLY A 358 -26.83 -19.14 3.24
N SER A 359 -26.64 -19.46 4.53
CA SER A 359 -25.83 -18.67 5.46
C SER A 359 -24.32 -18.92 5.33
N LEU A 360 -23.94 -20.06 4.77
CA LEU A 360 -22.59 -20.41 4.34
C LEU A 360 -22.76 -21.02 2.96
N GLN A 361 -22.22 -20.37 1.92
CA GLN A 361 -22.47 -20.79 0.54
C GLN A 361 -21.42 -21.78 0.02
N PHE A 362 -20.19 -21.71 0.52
CA PHE A 362 -19.12 -22.62 0.13
C PHE A 362 -18.21 -22.99 1.30
N SER A 363 -17.83 -24.25 1.39
CA SER A 363 -16.77 -24.75 2.27
C SER A 363 -15.86 -25.69 1.49
N GLY A 364 -14.55 -25.43 1.51
CA GLY A 364 -13.61 -26.12 0.65
C GLY A 364 -12.22 -25.51 0.65
N LYS A 365 -11.39 -25.92 -0.31
CA LYS A 365 -10.06 -25.33 -0.53
C LYS A 365 -10.13 -24.15 -1.49
N SER A 366 -10.73 -24.32 -2.67
CA SER A 366 -10.74 -23.29 -3.72
C SER A 366 -12.12 -23.06 -4.32
N LEU A 367 -12.51 -21.80 -4.47
CA LEU A 367 -13.72 -21.39 -5.17
C LEU A 367 -13.39 -20.42 -6.30
N ALA A 368 -13.93 -20.67 -7.50
CA ALA A 368 -13.89 -19.77 -8.63
C ALA A 368 -15.30 -19.40 -9.07
N ILE A 369 -15.60 -18.10 -9.23
CA ILE A 369 -16.87 -17.62 -9.77
C ILE A 369 -16.60 -16.66 -10.92
N LYS A 370 -17.22 -16.92 -12.07
CA LYS A 370 -17.18 -16.07 -13.26
C LYS A 370 -18.62 -15.78 -13.71
N ALA A 371 -19.10 -14.56 -13.55
CA ALA A 371 -20.49 -14.27 -13.87
C ALA A 371 -20.68 -12.86 -14.44
N ARG A 372 -21.74 -12.66 -15.25
CA ARG A 372 -22.18 -11.30 -15.55
C ARG A 372 -22.70 -10.61 -14.28
N GLU A 373 -23.36 -11.37 -13.42
CA GLU A 373 -23.91 -10.92 -12.14
C GLU A 373 -23.82 -12.04 -11.08
N LEU A 374 -23.58 -11.69 -9.82
CA LEU A 374 -23.59 -12.61 -8.69
C LEU A 374 -24.64 -12.17 -7.67
N ILE A 375 -25.59 -13.04 -7.36
CA ILE A 375 -26.64 -12.79 -6.36
C ILE A 375 -26.47 -13.76 -5.19
N THR A 376 -26.61 -13.22 -3.98
CA THR A 376 -26.68 -14.00 -2.74
C THR A 376 -27.93 -13.59 -1.95
N ASP A 377 -28.60 -14.53 -1.26
CA ASP A 377 -29.84 -14.25 -0.53
C ASP A 377 -29.70 -13.15 0.53
N SER A 378 -28.51 -13.04 1.12
CA SER A 378 -28.17 -12.11 2.19
C SER A 378 -27.50 -10.83 1.70
N GLY A 379 -27.15 -10.73 0.41
CA GLY A 379 -26.22 -9.71 -0.09
C GLY A 379 -24.78 -9.93 0.37
N THR A 380 -24.45 -11.11 0.91
CA THR A 380 -23.10 -11.47 1.37
C THR A 380 -22.74 -12.89 0.96
N LEU A 381 -21.55 -13.04 0.37
CA LEU A 381 -20.91 -14.32 0.09
C LEU A 381 -20.12 -14.77 1.32
N ASN A 382 -20.69 -15.70 2.09
CA ASN A 382 -20.04 -16.29 3.25
C ASN A 382 -19.32 -17.57 2.84
N LEU A 383 -18.04 -17.65 3.19
CA LEU A 383 -17.10 -18.65 2.72
C LEU A 383 -16.34 -19.30 3.87
N SER A 384 -15.89 -20.51 3.60
CA SER A 384 -14.89 -21.23 4.38
C SER A 384 -13.88 -21.83 3.40
N ALA A 385 -13.06 -20.96 2.79
CA ALA A 385 -12.17 -21.26 1.68
C ALA A 385 -10.72 -20.82 1.94
N ASP A 386 -9.75 -21.52 1.36
CA ASP A 386 -8.34 -21.12 1.38
C ASP A 386 -7.99 -20.22 0.19
N GLN A 387 -8.70 -20.40 -0.93
CA GLN A 387 -8.47 -19.70 -2.19
C GLN A 387 -9.79 -19.25 -2.84
N LEU A 388 -9.80 -18.02 -3.36
CA LEU A 388 -10.93 -17.46 -4.09
C LEU A 388 -10.47 -16.74 -5.36
N SER A 389 -11.21 -16.97 -6.44
CA SER A 389 -11.15 -16.20 -7.67
C SER A 389 -12.56 -15.76 -8.05
N LEU A 390 -12.81 -14.47 -8.18
CA LEU A 390 -14.18 -13.98 -8.38
C LEU A 390 -14.22 -12.79 -9.32
N VAL A 391 -14.75 -12.98 -10.52
CA VAL A 391 -14.93 -11.89 -11.49
C VAL A 391 -16.41 -11.73 -11.84
N VAL A 392 -16.91 -10.53 -11.57
CA VAL A 392 -18.23 -10.07 -11.98
C VAL A 392 -18.08 -8.95 -13.01
N SER A 393 -18.89 -9.02 -14.06
CA SER A 393 -18.83 -8.06 -15.17
C SER A 393 -19.06 -6.61 -14.71
N SER A 394 -18.48 -5.67 -15.45
CA SER A 394 -18.63 -4.23 -15.23
C SER A 394 -20.05 -3.69 -15.51
N VAL A 395 -20.98 -4.55 -15.93
CA VAL A 395 -22.40 -4.19 -16.14
C VAL A 395 -23.31 -4.64 -15.00
N SER A 396 -22.79 -5.38 -14.01
CA SER A 396 -23.51 -5.66 -12.76
C SER A 396 -23.84 -4.35 -12.03
N THR A 397 -24.83 -4.36 -11.14
CA THR A 397 -25.21 -3.19 -10.34
C THR A 397 -25.02 -3.38 -8.84
N ASP A 398 -24.57 -4.56 -8.42
CA ASP A 398 -24.62 -4.97 -7.03
C ASP A 398 -23.28 -4.80 -6.31
N ASP A 399 -23.39 -4.64 -4.99
CA ASP A 399 -22.26 -4.70 -4.08
C ASP A 399 -21.83 -6.15 -3.86
N LEU A 400 -20.54 -6.38 -3.68
CA LEU A 400 -19.96 -7.66 -3.34
C LEU A 400 -19.37 -7.62 -1.94
N ILE A 401 -20.05 -8.29 -1.01
CA ILE A 401 -19.58 -8.45 0.37
C ILE A 401 -19.12 -9.89 0.55
N ILE A 402 -17.87 -10.09 0.92
CA ILE A 402 -17.24 -11.39 1.16
C ILE A 402 -16.88 -11.49 2.65
N ILE A 403 -17.31 -12.57 3.29
CA ILE A 403 -16.89 -12.94 4.64
C ILE A 403 -16.27 -14.33 4.55
N ASN A 404 -15.01 -14.47 4.94
CA ASN A 404 -14.34 -15.77 5.04
C ASN A 404 -13.98 -16.05 6.49
N ASP A 405 -13.96 -17.32 6.88
CA ASP A 405 -13.77 -17.74 8.27
C ASP A 405 -12.31 -18.04 8.68
N ARG A 406 -11.36 -17.79 7.77
CA ARG A 406 -9.92 -18.02 7.96
C ARG A 406 -9.06 -17.24 6.93
N ASP A 407 -7.75 -17.45 6.95
CA ASP A 407 -6.80 -17.08 5.87
C ASP A 407 -7.39 -17.22 4.47
N LEU A 408 -7.16 -16.22 3.62
CA LEU A 408 -7.69 -16.22 2.25
C LEU A 408 -6.66 -15.76 1.23
N LEU A 409 -6.41 -16.63 0.24
CA LEU A 409 -5.69 -16.29 -0.98
C LEU A 409 -6.68 -15.87 -2.09
N LEU A 410 -6.67 -14.61 -2.46
CA LEU A 410 -7.29 -14.13 -3.68
C LEU A 410 -6.33 -14.35 -4.85
N THR A 411 -6.73 -15.10 -5.87
CA THR A 411 -5.86 -15.38 -7.03
C THR A 411 -6.57 -15.22 -8.36
N SER A 412 -5.82 -14.84 -9.39
CA SER A 412 -6.30 -14.87 -10.78
C SER A 412 -6.16 -16.26 -11.43
N GLU A 413 -5.44 -17.20 -10.80
CA GLU A 413 -5.27 -18.57 -11.27
C GLU A 413 -6.55 -19.40 -11.11
N MET A 414 -6.90 -20.18 -12.13
CA MET A 414 -8.09 -21.03 -12.16
C MET A 414 -7.79 -22.31 -12.93
N ASP A 415 -8.67 -23.30 -12.79
CA ASP A 415 -8.64 -24.52 -13.59
C ASP A 415 -8.95 -24.20 -15.07
N ASP A 416 -8.11 -24.72 -15.97
CA ASP A 416 -8.22 -24.56 -17.42
C ASP A 416 -8.60 -25.85 -18.16
N THR A 417 -8.71 -26.98 -17.44
CA THR A 417 -8.95 -28.30 -18.02
C THR A 417 -10.39 -28.73 -17.86
N HIS A 418 -11.08 -28.88 -18.99
CA HIS A 418 -12.53 -28.79 -19.04
C HIS A 418 -13.09 -29.61 -20.22
N LEU A 419 -14.27 -30.25 -20.07
CA LEU A 419 -14.97 -30.96 -21.15
C LEU A 419 -15.25 -30.07 -22.36
N VAL A 420 -15.67 -28.82 -22.08
CA VAL A 420 -15.89 -27.79 -23.09
C VAL A 420 -15.01 -26.59 -22.72
N PRO A 421 -14.00 -26.24 -23.53
CA PRO A 421 -13.23 -25.01 -23.32
C PRO A 421 -14.11 -23.78 -23.44
N LEU A 422 -14.01 -22.85 -22.49
CA LEU A 422 -14.68 -21.55 -22.58
C LEU A 422 -13.81 -20.58 -23.39
N ASP A 423 -14.01 -20.58 -24.71
CA ASP A 423 -13.31 -19.70 -25.65
C ASP A 423 -14.23 -19.25 -26.81
N SER A 424 -13.65 -18.57 -27.80
CA SER A 424 -14.37 -18.12 -29.01
C SER A 424 -15.01 -19.24 -29.85
N GLY A 425 -14.64 -20.50 -29.62
CA GLY A 425 -15.13 -21.69 -30.32
C GLY A 425 -16.43 -22.26 -29.75
N ILE A 426 -16.93 -21.76 -28.61
CA ILE A 426 -18.08 -22.35 -27.92
C ILE A 426 -19.38 -22.37 -28.75
N ALA A 427 -19.54 -21.41 -29.67
CA ALA A 427 -20.66 -21.35 -30.61
C ALA A 427 -20.68 -22.54 -31.61
N ALA A 428 -19.58 -23.30 -31.74
CA ALA A 428 -19.54 -24.53 -32.50
C ALA A 428 -20.07 -25.75 -31.72
N VAL A 429 -20.08 -25.67 -30.38
CA VAL A 429 -20.61 -26.72 -29.48
C VAL A 429 -22.10 -26.51 -29.24
N PHE A 430 -22.49 -25.29 -28.87
CA PHE A 430 -23.87 -24.94 -28.57
C PHE A 430 -24.43 -23.97 -29.61
N GLN A 431 -25.56 -24.35 -30.22
CA GLN A 431 -26.19 -23.52 -31.25
C GLN A 431 -26.86 -22.28 -30.65
N GLY A 432 -26.78 -21.15 -31.37
CA GLY A 432 -27.53 -19.94 -31.04
C GLY A 432 -26.99 -19.13 -29.85
N ILE A 433 -25.73 -19.31 -29.47
CA ILE A 433 -25.00 -18.37 -28.60
C ILE A 433 -24.58 -17.16 -29.44
N THR A 434 -24.89 -15.96 -28.97
CA THR A 434 -24.54 -14.70 -29.65
C THR A 434 -23.61 -13.80 -28.84
N TRP A 435 -23.61 -13.87 -27.51
CA TRP A 435 -22.82 -12.95 -26.66
C TRP A 435 -21.32 -13.02 -26.94
N VAL A 436 -20.79 -14.17 -27.36
CA VAL A 436 -19.36 -14.39 -27.65
C VAL A 436 -18.86 -13.50 -28.80
N ALA A 437 -19.74 -13.12 -29.72
CA ALA A 437 -19.39 -12.22 -30.82
C ALA A 437 -19.39 -10.73 -30.41
N ASP A 438 -20.15 -10.40 -29.36
CA ASP A 438 -20.40 -9.03 -28.91
C ASP A 438 -19.69 -8.71 -27.57
N ILE A 439 -18.99 -9.68 -26.97
CA ILE A 439 -18.27 -9.51 -25.72
C ILE A 439 -17.16 -8.46 -25.85
N ALA A 440 -17.04 -7.61 -24.84
CA ALA A 440 -15.95 -6.65 -24.76
C ALA A 440 -14.61 -7.38 -24.52
N ASP A 441 -13.53 -6.91 -25.15
CA ASP A 441 -12.20 -7.53 -25.04
C ASP A 441 -11.75 -7.70 -23.57
N ASP A 442 -12.06 -6.71 -22.72
CA ASP A 442 -11.70 -6.73 -21.30
C ASP A 442 -12.46 -7.80 -20.51
N TRP A 443 -13.74 -8.04 -20.81
CA TRP A 443 -14.52 -9.12 -20.22
C TRP A 443 -14.09 -10.48 -20.74
N ALA A 444 -13.79 -10.58 -22.04
CA ALA A 444 -13.27 -11.80 -22.66
C ALA A 444 -11.95 -12.26 -22.02
N ASP A 445 -11.05 -11.33 -21.71
CA ASP A 445 -9.76 -11.61 -21.05
C ASP A 445 -9.91 -12.13 -19.61
N GLN A 446 -11.02 -11.82 -18.95
CA GLN A 446 -11.32 -12.26 -17.57
C GLN A 446 -12.08 -13.58 -17.54
N VAL A 447 -12.98 -13.81 -18.51
CA VAL A 447 -13.94 -14.91 -18.46
C VAL A 447 -13.47 -16.17 -19.21
N PHE A 448 -12.73 -16.02 -20.32
CA PHE A 448 -12.26 -17.17 -21.10
C PHE A 448 -11.17 -18.00 -20.41
N ASP A 449 -11.13 -19.29 -20.72
CA ASP A 449 -10.14 -20.21 -20.17
C ASP A 449 -8.76 -19.96 -20.81
N GLY A 450 -7.69 -20.15 -20.03
CA GLY A 450 -6.31 -20.00 -20.49
C GLY A 450 -5.85 -18.56 -20.82
N ARG A 451 -6.68 -17.53 -20.64
CA ARG A 451 -6.26 -16.12 -20.74
C ARG A 451 -5.63 -15.62 -19.45
N LEU A 452 -4.72 -14.65 -19.57
CA LEU A 452 -4.10 -13.97 -18.42
C LEU A 452 -5.13 -13.04 -17.78
N ASN A 453 -6.02 -13.60 -16.96
CA ASN A 453 -6.92 -12.82 -16.12
C ASN A 453 -6.08 -11.91 -15.20
N PRO A 454 -6.21 -10.58 -15.28
CA PRO A 454 -5.42 -9.69 -14.45
C PRO A 454 -5.98 -9.53 -13.03
N TYR A 455 -7.23 -9.94 -12.77
CA TYR A 455 -7.92 -9.70 -11.51
C TYR A 455 -8.14 -10.99 -10.73
N ALA A 456 -7.77 -10.98 -9.44
CA ALA A 456 -8.18 -12.01 -8.51
C ALA A 456 -9.65 -11.82 -8.11
N VAL A 457 -10.05 -10.56 -7.84
CA VAL A 457 -11.43 -10.18 -7.57
C VAL A 457 -11.82 -8.91 -8.33
N ALA A 458 -12.95 -8.94 -9.04
CA ALA A 458 -13.55 -7.79 -9.69
C ALA A 458 -15.06 -7.72 -9.44
N ALA A 459 -15.56 -6.56 -9.01
CA ALA A 459 -16.97 -6.30 -8.72
C ALA A 459 -17.38 -4.90 -9.19
N TYR A 460 -18.69 -4.63 -9.33
CA TYR A 460 -19.16 -3.32 -9.79
C TYR A 460 -19.27 -2.29 -8.66
N GLY A 461 -20.11 -2.55 -7.65
CA GLY A 461 -20.35 -1.66 -6.51
C GLY A 461 -19.25 -1.72 -5.45
N LEU A 462 -19.64 -1.62 -4.18
CA LEU A 462 -18.74 -1.84 -3.04
C LEU A 462 -18.14 -3.25 -3.11
N LEU A 463 -16.82 -3.35 -3.05
CA LEU A 463 -16.10 -4.59 -2.79
C LEU A 463 -15.66 -4.60 -1.32
N SER A 464 -16.31 -5.42 -0.49
CA SER A 464 -15.98 -5.58 0.92
C SER A 464 -15.46 -6.99 1.20
N ILE A 465 -14.29 -7.12 1.83
CA ILE A 465 -13.72 -8.40 2.26
C ILE A 465 -13.46 -8.35 3.76
N THR A 466 -13.94 -9.35 4.50
CA THR A 466 -13.77 -9.45 5.95
C THR A 466 -13.30 -10.85 6.33
N LEU A 467 -12.17 -10.90 7.04
CA LEU A 467 -11.66 -12.09 7.73
C LEU A 467 -11.99 -12.00 9.24
N PRO A 468 -11.91 -13.11 10.00
CA PRO A 468 -12.17 -13.09 11.44
C PRO A 468 -11.13 -12.24 12.18
N PRO A 469 -11.46 -11.73 13.38
CA PRO A 469 -10.44 -11.29 14.32
C PRO A 469 -9.68 -12.49 14.87
N GLN A 470 -8.42 -12.28 15.27
CA GLN A 470 -7.62 -13.26 15.98
C GLN A 470 -8.40 -13.92 17.14
N SER A 471 -8.55 -15.24 17.08
CA SER A 471 -9.34 -16.01 18.04
C SER A 471 -8.52 -16.59 19.21
N ASP A 472 -7.21 -16.78 19.02
CA ASP A 472 -6.20 -17.24 20.00
C ASP A 472 -4.82 -16.63 19.69
N ALA A 473 -3.89 -16.63 20.66
CA ALA A 473 -2.55 -16.06 20.48
C ALA A 473 -1.77 -16.78 19.35
N GLY A 474 -1.69 -16.13 18.18
CA GLY A 474 -0.85 -16.54 17.05
C GLY A 474 -1.56 -16.99 15.78
N ASP A 475 -2.90 -16.99 15.73
CA ASP A 475 -3.65 -17.21 14.48
C ASP A 475 -4.11 -15.85 13.91
N GLU A 476 -3.28 -15.27 13.05
CA GLU A 476 -3.50 -13.96 12.45
C GLU A 476 -4.02 -14.15 11.03
N ASP A 477 -5.34 -13.98 10.85
CA ASP A 477 -5.98 -14.23 9.57
C ASP A 477 -5.49 -13.24 8.50
N THR A 478 -4.78 -13.79 7.53
CA THR A 478 -4.06 -13.08 6.47
C THR A 478 -4.86 -13.08 5.18
N LEU A 479 -5.05 -11.89 4.58
CA LEU A 479 -5.53 -11.75 3.21
C LEU A 479 -4.35 -11.59 2.25
N THR A 480 -4.11 -12.60 1.41
CA THR A 480 -3.10 -12.53 0.34
C THR A 480 -3.78 -12.27 -1.00
N VAL A 481 -3.30 -11.30 -1.77
CA VAL A 481 -3.84 -10.99 -3.10
C VAL A 481 -2.78 -11.22 -4.18
N ARG A 482 -2.95 -12.29 -4.98
CA ARG A 482 -2.14 -12.63 -6.16
C ARG A 482 -2.92 -12.33 -7.45
N GLY A 483 -2.95 -11.06 -7.82
CA GLY A 483 -3.70 -10.52 -8.94
C GLY A 483 -4.21 -9.12 -8.60
N GLY A 484 -5.08 -8.56 -9.42
CA GLY A 484 -5.72 -7.28 -9.14
C GLY A 484 -6.98 -7.39 -8.27
N LEU A 485 -7.25 -6.35 -7.47
CA LEU A 485 -8.55 -6.08 -6.86
C LEU A 485 -9.19 -4.91 -7.56
N ARG A 486 -10.44 -5.08 -7.97
CA ARG A 486 -11.15 -4.05 -8.72
C ARG A 486 -12.58 -3.83 -8.25
N SER A 487 -12.92 -2.58 -7.98
CA SER A 487 -14.28 -2.09 -8.07
C SER A 487 -14.44 -1.23 -9.33
N TRP A 488 -15.48 -1.47 -10.14
CA TRP A 488 -15.72 -0.70 -11.37
C TRP A 488 -16.30 0.69 -11.10
N ALA A 489 -17.10 0.84 -10.05
CA ALA A 489 -17.87 2.06 -9.77
C ALA A 489 -17.94 2.46 -8.29
N GLY A 490 -17.62 1.55 -7.35
CA GLY A 490 -17.77 1.74 -5.92
C GLY A 490 -16.46 1.82 -5.14
N ASP A 491 -16.57 1.53 -3.84
CA ASP A 491 -15.47 1.54 -2.88
C ASP A 491 -14.81 0.16 -2.74
N ILE A 492 -13.63 0.11 -2.13
CA ILE A 492 -13.01 -1.12 -1.63
C ILE A 492 -12.83 -1.01 -0.12
N ALA A 493 -13.30 -2.00 0.62
CA ALA A 493 -13.13 -2.12 2.06
C ALA A 493 -12.53 -3.48 2.42
N ILE A 494 -11.40 -3.49 3.13
CA ILE A 494 -10.73 -4.72 3.57
C ILE A 494 -10.56 -4.67 5.09
N THR A 495 -11.03 -5.73 5.75
CA THR A 495 -10.89 -5.96 7.19
C THR A 495 -10.20 -7.31 7.41
N ALA A 496 -8.92 -7.29 7.71
CA ALA A 496 -8.09 -8.46 7.96
C ALA A 496 -6.89 -8.05 8.83
N ASP A 497 -6.37 -8.97 9.65
CA ASP A 497 -5.27 -8.67 10.57
C ASP A 497 -3.93 -8.50 9.82
N GLU A 498 -3.76 -9.18 8.69
CA GLU A 498 -2.65 -8.95 7.76
C GLU A 498 -3.15 -8.88 6.29
N ILE A 499 -2.52 -8.04 5.47
CA ILE A 499 -2.89 -7.80 4.07
C ILE A 499 -1.65 -7.72 3.18
N ASP A 500 -1.53 -8.66 2.23
CA ASP A 500 -0.44 -8.68 1.25
C ASP A 500 -0.94 -8.44 -0.19
N PHE A 501 -0.39 -7.44 -0.88
CA PHE A 501 -0.67 -7.20 -2.31
C PHE A 501 0.49 -7.65 -3.21
N PHE A 502 0.33 -8.82 -3.85
CA PHE A 502 1.28 -9.39 -4.81
C PHE A 502 0.90 -9.15 -6.29
N GLY A 503 -0.18 -8.43 -6.56
CA GLY A 503 -0.64 -8.12 -7.94
C GLY A 503 0.28 -7.19 -8.75
N GLY A 504 1.25 -6.55 -8.10
CA GLY A 504 2.14 -5.57 -8.72
C GLY A 504 1.62 -4.13 -8.64
N ALA A 505 2.33 -3.20 -9.27
CA ALA A 505 2.03 -1.78 -9.15
C ALA A 505 0.66 -1.42 -9.74
N GLY A 506 -0.16 -0.69 -8.99
CA GLY A 506 -1.51 -0.28 -9.40
C GLY A 506 -2.53 -1.41 -9.56
N SER A 507 -2.30 -2.57 -8.93
CA SER A 507 -3.20 -3.73 -9.00
C SER A 507 -4.47 -3.58 -8.15
N VAL A 508 -4.49 -2.69 -7.16
CA VAL A 508 -5.68 -2.37 -6.35
C VAL A 508 -6.28 -1.08 -6.87
N ARG A 509 -7.51 -1.14 -7.40
CA ARG A 509 -8.12 -0.03 -8.13
C ARG A 509 -9.62 0.11 -7.88
N ALA A 510 -10.04 1.32 -7.55
CA ALA A 510 -11.45 1.71 -7.53
C ALA A 510 -11.58 3.22 -7.83
N PRO A 511 -12.71 3.67 -8.39
CA PRO A 511 -13.01 5.10 -8.47
C PRO A 511 -13.54 5.67 -7.13
N GLY A 512 -13.97 4.82 -6.20
CA GLY A 512 -14.47 5.20 -4.88
C GLY A 512 -13.36 5.34 -3.82
N ALA A 513 -13.71 5.13 -2.56
CA ALA A 513 -12.78 5.15 -1.43
C ALA A 513 -12.13 3.77 -1.21
N LEU A 514 -10.93 3.77 -0.62
CA LEU A 514 -10.25 2.58 -0.11
C LEU A 514 -10.19 2.63 1.40
N THR A 515 -10.66 1.59 2.09
CA THR A 515 -10.52 1.43 3.54
C THR A 515 -9.77 0.15 3.89
N LEU A 516 -8.68 0.27 4.64
CA LEU A 516 -7.89 -0.85 5.15
C LEU A 516 -7.85 -0.79 6.69
N LYS A 517 -8.24 -1.86 7.36
CA LYS A 517 -8.15 -1.96 8.83
C LYS A 517 -7.95 -3.40 9.30
N ALA A 518 -7.39 -3.54 10.50
CA ALA A 518 -7.32 -4.83 11.20
C ALA A 518 -8.72 -5.33 11.59
N ALA A 519 -8.91 -6.65 11.63
CA ALA A 519 -10.12 -7.28 12.12
C ALA A 519 -10.16 -7.25 13.66
N THR A 520 -9.00 -7.46 14.28
CA THR A 520 -8.73 -7.33 15.71
C THR A 520 -8.73 -5.86 16.13
N ASP A 521 -9.30 -5.57 17.31
CA ASP A 521 -9.54 -4.20 17.77
C ASP A 521 -8.27 -3.41 18.10
N VAL A 522 -7.23 -4.07 18.61
CA VAL A 522 -5.95 -3.46 18.99
C VAL A 522 -4.87 -4.07 18.12
N TRP A 523 -4.30 -3.25 17.23
CA TRP A 523 -3.31 -3.72 16.27
C TRP A 523 -2.23 -2.67 15.98
N THR A 524 -1.08 -3.12 15.45
CA THR A 524 -0.02 -2.21 14.98
C THR A 524 -0.02 -2.13 13.45
N TYR A 525 -0.14 -0.94 12.89
CA TYR A 525 -0.05 -0.71 11.44
C TYR A 525 1.36 -0.24 11.08
N ARG A 526 2.05 -0.89 10.15
CA ARG A 526 3.36 -0.41 9.65
C ARG A 526 3.28 -0.12 8.17
N LEU A 527 3.59 1.11 7.78
CA LEU A 527 3.49 1.54 6.38
C LEU A 527 4.87 1.92 5.83
N GLY A 528 5.09 1.60 4.55
CA GLY A 528 6.32 1.91 3.84
C GLY A 528 7.49 1.11 4.40
N THR A 529 8.68 1.70 4.47
CA THR A 529 9.86 0.96 4.94
C THR A 529 9.83 0.59 6.43
N SER A 530 8.82 1.02 7.20
CA SER A 530 8.62 0.55 8.58
C SER A 530 8.22 -0.93 8.64
N ALA A 531 7.60 -1.45 7.57
CA ALA A 531 7.26 -2.86 7.39
C ALA A 531 8.39 -3.63 6.66
N GLU A 532 9.60 -3.07 6.59
CA GLU A 532 10.74 -3.67 5.90
C GLU A 532 11.94 -3.85 6.82
N THR A 533 12.74 -4.87 6.52
CA THR A 533 14.07 -5.07 7.07
C THR A 533 15.05 -4.01 6.56
N GLY A 534 16.17 -3.81 7.24
CA GLY A 534 17.25 -2.92 6.75
C GLY A 534 17.85 -3.35 5.40
N GLY A 535 17.60 -4.57 4.93
CA GLY A 535 17.96 -5.01 3.58
C GLY A 535 16.97 -4.59 2.49
N GLY A 536 15.84 -3.98 2.84
CA GLY A 536 14.73 -3.66 1.93
C GLY A 536 13.81 -4.84 1.59
N GLY A 537 13.95 -5.98 2.28
CA GLY A 537 13.00 -7.08 2.21
C GLY A 537 11.83 -6.88 3.17
N THR A 538 10.67 -7.45 2.89
CA THR A 538 9.52 -7.46 3.81
C THR A 538 9.89 -8.14 5.12
N VAL A 539 9.29 -7.70 6.22
CA VAL A 539 9.44 -8.40 7.51
C VAL A 539 8.63 -9.69 7.46
N ASP A 540 9.16 -10.76 8.03
CA ASP A 540 8.43 -12.02 8.19
C ASP A 540 7.34 -11.82 9.26
N PRO A 541 6.05 -12.06 8.97
CA PRO A 541 4.97 -11.93 9.94
C PRO A 541 5.23 -12.74 11.22
N GLN A 542 5.91 -13.90 11.13
CA GLN A 542 6.27 -14.70 12.31
C GLN A 542 7.24 -13.99 13.27
N LEU A 543 8.00 -13.02 12.75
CA LEU A 543 8.94 -12.20 13.53
C LEU A 543 8.33 -10.85 13.96
N ALA A 544 7.11 -10.55 13.50
CA ALA A 544 6.38 -9.34 13.80
C ALA A 544 4.87 -9.63 13.95
N PRO A 545 4.48 -10.46 14.92
CA PRO A 545 3.08 -10.72 15.20
C PRO A 545 2.38 -9.44 15.69
N GLU A 546 1.06 -9.44 15.61
CA GLU A 546 0.18 -8.35 15.99
C GLU A 546 0.40 -7.08 15.15
N MET A 547 0.78 -7.26 13.88
CA MET A 547 1.04 -6.18 12.94
C MET A 547 0.30 -6.39 11.60
N LEU A 548 -0.17 -5.29 11.02
CA LEU A 548 -0.65 -5.20 9.64
C LEU A 548 0.41 -4.43 8.87
N ASP A 549 1.09 -5.12 7.98
CA ASP A 549 2.21 -4.60 7.24
C ASP A 549 1.82 -4.17 5.84
N LEU A 550 2.08 -2.91 5.52
CA LEU A 550 1.98 -2.37 4.16
C LEU A 550 3.37 -1.87 3.73
N PRO A 551 4.32 -2.77 3.42
CA PRO A 551 5.63 -2.42 2.88
C PRO A 551 5.53 -1.64 1.57
N THR A 552 6.67 -1.18 1.05
CA THR A 552 6.68 -0.33 -0.15
C THR A 552 6.03 -1.00 -1.37
N ARG A 553 6.06 -2.35 -1.45
CA ARG A 553 5.33 -3.17 -2.43
C ARG A 553 3.83 -2.90 -2.41
N ASP A 554 3.23 -2.94 -1.22
CA ASP A 554 1.78 -2.88 -1.06
C ASP A 554 1.27 -1.45 -1.24
N LEU A 555 2.03 -0.45 -0.79
CA LEU A 555 1.74 0.95 -1.12
C LEU A 555 1.82 1.19 -2.63
N ALA A 556 2.78 0.59 -3.33
CA ALA A 556 2.89 0.71 -4.79
C ALA A 556 1.76 0.00 -5.55
N ALA A 557 1.12 -1.01 -4.94
CA ALA A 557 -0.03 -1.71 -5.49
C ALA A 557 -1.28 -0.83 -5.56
N LEU A 558 -1.36 0.24 -4.77
CA LEU A 558 -2.45 1.20 -4.81
C LEU A 558 -2.37 2.04 -6.09
N SER A 559 -3.43 1.99 -6.91
CA SER A 559 -3.57 2.83 -8.09
C SER A 559 -3.88 4.28 -7.71
N ASP A 560 -3.48 5.23 -8.56
CA ASP A 560 -4.00 6.61 -8.54
C ASP A 560 -5.49 6.62 -8.97
N GLY A 561 -6.31 7.45 -8.33
CA GLY A 561 -7.70 7.72 -8.69
C GLY A 561 -8.74 7.38 -7.61
N PHE A 562 -8.32 7.08 -6.38
CA PHE A 562 -9.23 6.92 -5.26
C PHE A 562 -9.76 8.28 -4.80
N THR A 563 -11.03 8.35 -4.40
CA THR A 563 -11.57 9.60 -3.80
C THR A 563 -11.00 9.87 -2.42
N GLN A 564 -10.64 8.83 -1.67
CA GLN A 564 -10.03 8.87 -0.35
C GLN A 564 -9.44 7.49 -0.01
N ILE A 565 -8.30 7.47 0.67
CA ILE A 565 -7.72 6.29 1.31
C ILE A 565 -7.84 6.46 2.83
N THR A 566 -8.33 5.45 3.53
CA THR A 566 -8.39 5.40 5.00
C THR A 566 -7.66 4.15 5.51
N ILE A 567 -6.69 4.34 6.40
CA ILE A 567 -5.93 3.23 6.98
C ILE A 567 -5.97 3.33 8.52
N GLY A 568 -6.32 2.22 9.16
CA GLY A 568 -6.22 2.06 10.61
C GLY A 568 -7.50 2.31 11.40
N ARG A 569 -7.36 2.35 12.73
CA ARG A 569 -8.45 2.53 13.71
C ARG A 569 -8.00 3.49 14.81
N ALA A 570 -8.89 4.39 15.24
CA ALA A 570 -8.60 5.35 16.30
C ALA A 570 -8.85 4.80 17.73
N ASP A 571 -9.22 3.53 17.86
CA ASP A 571 -9.51 2.89 19.14
C ASP A 571 -8.23 2.79 20.00
N ALA A 572 -8.38 2.89 21.32
CA ALA A 572 -7.26 2.88 22.26
C ALA A 572 -6.39 1.62 22.12
N GLY A 573 -5.07 1.77 22.18
CA GLY A 573 -4.09 0.70 22.02
C GLY A 573 -3.57 0.50 20.60
N ASN A 574 -4.25 1.01 19.57
CA ASN A 574 -3.75 0.92 18.20
C ASN A 574 -2.49 1.78 18.01
N ALA A 575 -1.47 1.22 17.38
CA ALA A 575 -0.25 1.95 17.05
C ALA A 575 -0.05 2.02 15.55
N MET A 576 0.55 3.10 15.05
CA MET A 576 0.93 3.22 13.64
C MET A 576 2.37 3.68 13.52
N ARG A 577 3.15 3.00 12.68
CA ARG A 577 4.54 3.32 12.39
C ARG A 577 4.71 3.63 10.90
N LEU A 578 5.23 4.81 10.58
CA LEU A 578 5.40 5.26 9.21
C LEU A 578 6.89 5.29 8.86
N GLY A 579 7.28 4.52 7.85
CA GLY A 579 8.60 4.57 7.24
C GLY A 579 8.63 5.45 6.00
N ASP A 580 9.65 5.23 5.15
CA ASP A 580 9.74 5.89 3.86
C ASP A 580 8.59 5.44 2.94
N ALA A 581 7.90 6.40 2.32
CA ALA A 581 6.84 6.19 1.34
C ALA A 581 6.95 7.27 0.24
N PHE A 582 7.77 7.00 -0.78
CA PHE A 582 7.98 7.88 -1.93
C PHE A 582 8.50 7.07 -3.14
N SER A 583 8.81 7.75 -4.25
CA SER A 583 9.47 7.14 -5.41
C SER A 583 10.94 6.82 -5.13
N MET A 584 11.26 5.55 -4.91
CA MET A 584 12.57 5.08 -4.46
C MET A 584 13.38 4.45 -5.59
N THR A 585 14.63 4.88 -5.70
CA THR A 585 15.62 4.31 -6.65
C THR A 585 16.67 3.42 -5.98
N ALA A 586 16.69 3.35 -4.66
CA ALA A 586 17.62 2.53 -3.88
C ALA A 586 17.07 2.18 -2.50
N VAL A 587 17.56 1.10 -1.90
CA VAL A 587 17.34 0.77 -0.49
C VAL A 587 18.20 1.69 0.38
N LYS A 588 17.59 2.47 1.27
CA LYS A 588 18.27 3.54 2.02
C LYS A 588 19.48 3.06 2.84
N ALA A 589 19.37 1.91 3.51
CA ALA A 589 20.43 1.38 4.37
C ALA A 589 21.62 0.76 3.61
N THR A 590 21.38 0.11 2.47
CA THR A 590 22.42 -0.65 1.74
C THR A 590 22.93 0.06 0.50
N GLY A 591 22.15 0.99 -0.08
CA GLY A 591 22.43 1.62 -1.37
C GLY A 591 22.15 0.72 -2.58
N GLU A 592 21.64 -0.49 -2.37
CA GLU A 592 21.27 -1.41 -3.45
C GLU A 592 20.16 -0.81 -4.32
N ALA A 593 20.21 -1.06 -5.63
CA ALA A 593 19.25 -0.50 -6.57
C ALA A 593 17.82 -1.01 -6.29
N ARG A 594 16.86 -0.09 -6.36
CA ARG A 594 15.43 -0.38 -6.20
C ARG A 594 14.67 0.43 -7.24
N ILE A 595 13.55 -0.07 -7.77
CA ILE A 595 12.67 0.74 -8.63
C ILE A 595 11.26 0.48 -8.14
N ILE A 596 10.78 1.35 -7.27
CA ILE A 596 9.43 1.26 -6.72
C ILE A 596 8.89 2.66 -6.40
N ASP A 597 7.63 2.91 -6.71
CA ASP A 597 6.95 4.13 -6.31
C ASP A 597 5.90 3.84 -5.25
N ALA A 598 6.29 4.09 -4.00
CA ALA A 598 5.46 3.93 -2.82
C ALA A 598 4.91 5.26 -2.30
N SER A 599 4.99 6.34 -3.09
CA SER A 599 4.31 7.60 -2.75
C SER A 599 2.80 7.39 -2.72
N ILE A 600 2.11 8.09 -1.81
CA ILE A 600 0.65 8.11 -1.78
C ILE A 600 0.17 9.10 -2.86
N LYS A 601 -0.77 8.66 -3.70
CA LYS A 601 -1.21 9.35 -4.93
C LYS A 601 -2.61 9.96 -4.83
N ASP A 602 -3.26 9.79 -3.68
CA ASP A 602 -4.64 10.19 -3.43
C ASP A 602 -4.78 10.73 -1.99
N PRO A 603 -5.85 11.46 -1.64
CA PRO A 603 -6.09 11.93 -0.28
C PRO A 603 -6.09 10.78 0.73
N ILE A 604 -5.35 10.93 1.84
CA ILE A 604 -5.17 9.85 2.82
C ILE A 604 -5.50 10.29 4.26
N SER A 605 -6.22 9.42 4.98
CA SER A 605 -6.58 9.56 6.38
C SER A 605 -5.99 8.41 7.18
N LEU A 606 -5.20 8.72 8.20
CA LEU A 606 -4.57 7.75 9.08
C LEU A 606 -5.22 7.81 10.46
N LEU A 607 -5.71 6.68 10.93
CA LEU A 607 -6.40 6.53 12.22
C LEU A 607 -5.58 5.62 13.14
N THR A 608 -5.22 6.11 14.32
CA THR A 608 -4.45 5.34 15.32
C THR A 608 -4.65 5.91 16.73
N ASP A 609 -4.25 5.22 17.79
CA ASP A 609 -4.10 5.85 19.12
C ASP A 609 -2.72 6.51 19.21
N THR A 610 -1.66 5.80 18.84
CA THR A 610 -0.28 6.33 18.87
C THR A 610 0.37 6.29 17.49
N LEU A 611 0.78 7.45 16.97
CA LEU A 611 1.56 7.57 15.74
C LEU A 611 3.06 7.71 16.02
N ILE A 612 3.89 6.93 15.33
CA ILE A 612 5.35 7.09 15.30
C ILE A 612 5.79 7.25 13.85
N VAL A 613 6.43 8.36 13.52
CA VAL A 613 7.03 8.58 12.19
C VAL A 613 8.52 8.34 12.30
N GLU A 614 9.01 7.36 11.56
CA GLU A 614 10.40 6.89 11.56
C GLU A 614 11.00 6.77 10.15
N GLY A 615 10.35 7.38 9.15
CA GLY A 615 10.89 7.59 7.82
C GLY A 615 10.22 8.77 7.11
N ASP A 616 10.53 8.93 5.83
CA ASP A 616 10.07 10.02 4.96
C ASP A 616 8.76 9.63 4.25
N PHE A 617 7.63 9.98 4.88
CA PHE A 617 6.30 9.63 4.39
C PHE A 617 5.69 10.79 3.59
N ARG A 618 5.32 10.54 2.32
CA ARG A 618 4.91 11.61 1.39
C ARG A 618 3.56 11.32 0.71
N ALA A 619 2.67 12.32 0.76
CA ALA A 619 1.47 12.47 -0.07
C ALA A 619 1.60 13.78 -0.89
N PRO A 620 2.53 13.86 -1.85
CA PRO A 620 3.06 15.13 -2.35
C PRO A 620 2.03 16.04 -3.03
N LEU A 621 1.01 15.46 -3.64
CA LEU A 621 -0.03 16.20 -4.37
C LEU A 621 -1.36 16.28 -3.61
N ASP A 622 -1.50 15.52 -2.52
CA ASP A 622 -2.79 15.24 -1.88
C ASP A 622 -2.78 15.53 -0.38
N PRO A 623 -3.96 15.75 0.23
CA PRO A 623 -4.07 15.93 1.67
C PRO A 623 -3.68 14.67 2.47
N LEU A 624 -3.00 14.88 3.59
CA LEU A 624 -2.76 13.87 4.63
C LEU A 624 -3.40 14.35 5.94
N VAL A 625 -4.37 13.58 6.43
CA VAL A 625 -5.03 13.80 7.73
C VAL A 625 -4.62 12.69 8.69
N VAL A 626 -4.08 13.06 9.84
CA VAL A 626 -3.79 12.15 10.94
C VAL A 626 -4.77 12.42 12.06
N THR A 627 -5.48 11.39 12.51
CA THR A 627 -6.27 11.42 13.75
C THR A 627 -5.68 10.43 14.73
N ALA A 628 -5.12 10.95 15.82
CA ALA A 628 -4.50 10.13 16.86
C ALA A 628 -4.70 10.70 18.27
N ASN A 629 -4.35 9.92 19.29
CA ASN A 629 -4.23 10.45 20.63
C ASN A 629 -2.87 11.15 20.80
N SER A 630 -1.78 10.52 20.36
CA SER A 630 -0.43 11.10 20.43
C SER A 630 0.38 10.84 19.16
N ALA A 631 1.39 11.69 18.90
CA ALA A 631 2.33 11.49 17.80
C ALA A 631 3.78 11.83 18.17
N GLU A 632 4.71 10.99 17.71
CA GLU A 632 6.16 11.20 17.76
C GLU A 632 6.72 11.25 16.34
N ILE A 633 7.30 12.38 15.94
CA ILE A 633 8.03 12.52 14.68
C ILE A 633 9.52 12.39 14.97
N ARG A 634 10.10 11.22 14.72
CA ARG A 634 11.51 10.99 15.05
C ARG A 634 12.43 11.86 14.22
N LYS A 635 13.62 12.13 14.77
CA LYS A 635 14.66 12.86 14.04
C LYS A 635 15.22 12.04 12.88
N VAL A 636 15.58 10.79 13.13
CA VAL A 636 16.32 9.95 12.16
C VAL A 636 15.43 8.85 11.61
N ASN A 637 15.76 8.42 10.40
CA ASN A 637 15.17 7.26 9.77
C ASN A 637 15.50 5.96 10.50
N LEU A 638 14.55 5.04 10.61
CA LEU A 638 14.75 3.69 11.15
C LEU A 638 15.94 2.97 10.48
N HIS A 639 16.10 3.14 9.18
CA HIS A 639 17.13 2.45 8.37
C HIS A 639 18.46 3.20 8.28
N THR A 640 18.52 4.44 8.76
CA THR A 640 19.77 5.20 8.91
C THR A 640 19.82 5.89 10.28
N PRO A 641 19.86 5.11 11.38
CA PRO A 641 19.72 5.65 12.73
C PRO A 641 20.89 6.55 13.17
N ASN A 642 22.02 6.48 12.47
CA ASN A 642 23.21 7.28 12.73
C ASN A 642 23.29 8.56 11.86
N ASN A 643 22.23 8.91 11.13
CA ASN A 643 22.20 10.12 10.32
C ASN A 643 22.29 11.36 11.23
N SER A 644 23.23 12.26 10.94
CA SER A 644 23.41 13.51 11.71
C SER A 644 22.30 14.51 11.44
N ASN A 645 21.67 14.42 10.27
CA ASN A 645 20.61 15.31 9.82
C ASN A 645 19.23 14.65 10.03
N PRO A 646 18.17 15.45 10.23
CA PRO A 646 16.81 14.93 10.21
C PRO A 646 16.49 14.16 8.91
N ASP A 647 15.91 12.95 9.05
CA ASP A 647 15.56 12.01 7.96
C ASP A 647 14.32 11.11 8.27
N SER A 648 13.50 11.47 9.27
CA SER A 648 12.10 11.05 9.40
C SER A 648 11.06 12.21 9.55
N GLY A 649 9.93 12.16 8.83
CA GLY A 649 8.93 13.22 8.82
C GLY A 649 7.81 13.05 7.79
N LEU A 650 6.87 14.01 7.81
CA LEU A 650 5.66 14.00 6.98
C LEU A 650 5.66 15.14 5.97
N SER A 651 5.23 14.86 4.74
CA SER A 651 4.95 15.88 3.74
C SER A 651 3.67 15.64 2.94
N ALA A 652 2.88 16.69 2.75
CA ALA A 652 1.64 16.65 1.97
C ALA A 652 1.31 18.01 1.31
N SER A 653 0.33 18.04 0.40
CA SER A 653 -0.21 19.33 -0.08
C SER A 653 -0.90 20.06 1.07
N ARG A 654 -1.78 19.37 1.80
CA ARG A 654 -2.35 19.82 3.07
C ARG A 654 -2.06 18.78 4.16
N LEU A 655 -1.40 19.18 5.24
CA LEU A 655 -1.08 18.30 6.37
C LEU A 655 -1.87 18.71 7.61
N THR A 656 -2.74 17.84 8.10
CA THR A 656 -3.54 18.08 9.30
C THR A 656 -3.25 17.00 10.35
N LEU A 657 -2.82 17.41 11.55
CA LEU A 657 -2.64 16.55 12.71
C LEU A 657 -3.69 16.88 13.79
N ASN A 658 -4.69 16.01 13.91
CA ASN A 658 -5.70 16.04 14.96
C ASN A 658 -5.29 15.08 16.08
N LEU A 659 -4.58 15.61 17.07
CA LEU A 659 -4.02 14.83 18.18
C LEU A 659 -4.77 15.16 19.46
N GLN A 660 -4.99 14.19 20.37
CA GLN A 660 -5.70 14.49 21.62
C GLN A 660 -4.76 15.02 22.71
N THR A 661 -3.63 14.36 22.95
CA THR A 661 -2.83 14.55 24.18
C THR A 661 -1.42 15.09 23.97
N SER A 662 -0.71 14.71 22.91
CA SER A 662 0.66 15.21 22.71
C SER A 662 1.19 15.11 21.27
N LEU A 663 2.13 16.01 20.96
CA LEU A 663 2.99 15.98 19.78
C LEU A 663 4.44 16.23 20.17
N GLN A 664 5.35 15.33 19.77
CA GLN A 664 6.80 15.56 19.80
C GLN A 664 7.37 15.57 18.39
N VAL A 665 8.12 16.62 18.05
CA VAL A 665 8.74 16.78 16.72
C VAL A 665 10.26 16.84 16.83
N GLY A 666 10.92 15.73 16.54
CA GLY A 666 12.37 15.65 16.33
C GLY A 666 12.79 15.77 14.87
N GLY A 667 11.91 15.40 13.94
CA GLY A 667 12.09 15.42 12.49
C GLY A 667 11.48 16.65 11.81
N TRP A 668 10.69 16.45 10.75
CA TRP A 668 9.96 17.54 10.07
C TRP A 668 8.50 17.23 9.79
N LEU A 669 7.72 18.30 9.73
CA LEU A 669 6.35 18.35 9.24
C LEU A 669 6.28 19.43 8.16
N SER A 670 5.78 19.08 6.97
CA SER A 670 5.72 20.00 5.84
C SER A 670 4.37 19.94 5.13
N GLY A 671 3.70 21.10 5.03
CA GLY A 671 2.51 21.28 4.19
C GLY A 671 2.81 22.26 3.06
N THR A 672 2.40 21.98 1.83
CA THR A 672 2.59 22.95 0.73
C THR A 672 1.58 24.08 0.82
N ASP A 673 0.29 23.76 0.91
CA ASP A 673 -0.82 24.71 0.94
C ASP A 673 -1.31 24.99 2.36
N ALA A 674 -1.32 23.99 3.24
CA ALA A 674 -1.57 24.23 4.66
C ALA A 674 -0.92 23.20 5.58
N LEU A 675 -0.61 23.64 6.79
CA LEU A 675 -0.16 22.80 7.89
C LEU A 675 -0.93 23.18 9.17
N GLU A 676 -1.70 22.25 9.69
CA GLU A 676 -2.60 22.45 10.83
C GLU A 676 -2.33 21.40 11.91
N ILE A 677 -2.05 21.85 13.12
CA ILE A 677 -1.75 20.99 14.28
C ILE A 677 -2.66 21.39 15.44
N THR A 678 -3.43 20.43 15.96
CA THR A 678 -4.31 20.65 17.12
C THR A 678 -4.09 19.59 18.20
N VAL A 679 -3.91 20.03 19.46
CA VAL A 679 -3.79 19.16 20.66
C VAL A 679 -4.69 19.70 21.80
N PRO A 680 -6.00 19.36 21.84
CA PRO A 680 -6.98 20.04 22.69
C PRO A 680 -7.11 19.46 24.11
N ALA A 681 -6.53 18.29 24.40
CA ALA A 681 -6.70 17.56 25.66
C ALA A 681 -5.36 17.12 26.29
N ALA A 682 -4.30 17.90 26.11
CA ALA A 682 -3.01 17.64 26.75
C ALA A 682 -3.10 17.69 28.28
N SER A 683 -2.50 16.69 28.93
CA SER A 683 -2.47 16.53 30.39
C SER A 683 -1.15 16.94 31.03
N THR A 684 -0.05 16.93 30.26
CA THR A 684 1.26 17.40 30.72
C THR A 684 1.39 18.92 30.54
N ILE A 685 2.48 19.51 31.06
CA ILE A 685 2.73 20.96 30.98
C ILE A 685 2.82 21.42 29.52
N PHE A 686 3.34 20.57 28.61
CA PHE A 686 3.48 20.88 27.20
C PHE A 686 2.72 19.85 26.35
N GLY A 687 1.76 20.32 25.57
CA GLY A 687 1.08 19.50 24.57
C GLY A 687 1.91 19.32 23.31
N ILE A 688 2.76 20.31 22.97
CA ILE A 688 3.58 20.31 21.76
C ILE A 688 5.03 20.63 22.12
N ILE A 689 5.96 19.79 21.67
CA ILE A 689 7.41 19.96 21.88
C ILE A 689 8.14 19.79 20.54
N THR A 690 9.06 20.69 20.21
CA THR A 690 9.97 20.54 19.07
C THR A 690 11.43 20.48 19.53
N ASP A 691 12.23 19.59 18.94
CA ASP A 691 13.64 19.42 19.28
C ASP A 691 14.56 20.31 18.43
N VAL A 692 15.79 20.50 18.88
CA VAL A 692 16.81 21.23 18.11
C VAL A 692 17.07 20.55 16.76
N GLY A 693 16.93 21.32 15.68
CA GLY A 693 17.08 20.85 14.30
C GLY A 693 15.80 20.31 13.66
N SER A 694 14.71 20.19 14.41
CA SER A 694 13.39 19.86 13.85
C SER A 694 12.80 21.03 13.07
N SER A 695 11.79 20.76 12.22
CA SER A 695 11.11 21.84 11.49
C SER A 695 9.62 21.58 11.23
N ILE A 696 8.79 22.59 11.45
CA ILE A 696 7.37 22.64 11.05
C ILE A 696 7.26 23.73 9.98
N ARG A 697 6.89 23.38 8.74
CA ARG A 697 6.98 24.33 7.61
C ARG A 697 5.73 24.32 6.73
N GLN A 698 5.26 25.51 6.38
CA GLN A 698 4.40 25.71 5.22
C GLN A 698 5.27 26.24 4.07
N THR A 699 5.29 25.55 2.93
CA THR A 699 6.32 25.75 1.88
C THR A 699 5.82 26.40 0.59
N GLY A 700 4.52 26.39 0.34
CA GLY A 700 3.91 27.06 -0.81
C GLY A 700 3.97 28.58 -0.74
N ALA A 701 3.80 29.25 -1.87
CA ALA A 701 3.78 30.71 -1.95
C ALA A 701 2.53 31.36 -1.32
N THR A 702 1.50 30.55 -1.09
CA THR A 702 0.24 30.87 -0.41
C THR A 702 -0.08 29.74 0.56
N GLY A 703 -0.81 30.02 1.63
CA GLY A 703 -1.25 28.96 2.54
C GLY A 703 -1.44 29.42 3.98
N SER A 704 -1.70 28.45 4.87
CA SER A 704 -1.84 28.69 6.30
C SER A 704 -0.96 27.75 7.14
N LEU A 705 -0.56 28.23 8.31
CA LEU A 705 0.18 27.47 9.32
C LEU A 705 -0.43 27.75 10.68
N THR A 706 -1.02 26.75 11.32
CA THR A 706 -1.69 26.89 12.62
C THR A 706 -1.22 25.80 13.56
N VAL A 707 -0.83 26.18 14.78
CA VAL A 707 -0.37 25.27 15.83
C VAL A 707 -1.05 25.63 17.14
N THR A 708 -1.96 24.77 17.61
CA THR A 708 -2.81 25.07 18.76
C THR A 708 -2.83 23.94 19.78
N THR A 709 -2.78 24.27 21.07
CA THR A 709 -2.98 23.31 22.16
C THR A 709 -3.62 23.94 23.39
N ASN A 710 -4.33 23.15 24.22
CA ASN A 710 -4.85 23.60 25.51
C ASN A 710 -3.78 23.74 26.61
N ARG A 711 -2.54 23.30 26.36
CA ARG A 711 -1.41 23.37 27.28
C ARG A 711 -0.28 24.20 26.69
N GLY A 712 0.97 23.93 27.08
CA GLY A 712 2.12 24.67 26.61
C GLY A 712 2.62 24.20 25.24
N ILE A 713 3.26 25.12 24.52
CA ILE A 713 4.07 24.84 23.32
C ILE A 713 5.52 25.16 23.67
N ARG A 714 6.43 24.20 23.49
CA ARG A 714 7.88 24.41 23.65
C ARG A 714 8.58 24.19 22.33
N VAL A 715 9.28 25.21 21.84
CA VAL A 715 9.97 25.19 20.56
C VAL A 715 11.47 25.25 20.78
N ALA A 716 12.21 24.30 20.20
CA ALA A 716 13.67 24.38 20.06
C ALA A 716 14.15 24.27 18.60
N GLY A 717 13.23 23.92 17.68
CA GLY A 717 13.47 23.87 16.23
C GLY A 717 12.90 25.07 15.48
N GLN A 718 12.66 24.88 14.18
CA GLN A 718 12.09 25.92 13.32
C GLN A 718 10.57 25.75 13.14
N ILE A 719 9.82 26.85 13.17
CA ILE A 719 8.43 26.93 12.74
C ILE A 719 8.31 28.07 11.73
N SER A 720 8.01 27.78 10.46
CA SER A 720 8.13 28.81 9.43
C SER A 720 7.19 28.72 8.25
N THR A 721 6.89 29.88 7.68
CA THR A 721 6.25 30.07 6.37
C THR A 721 6.98 31.15 5.55
N ALA A 722 6.96 31.00 4.23
CA ALA A 722 7.42 32.01 3.27
C ALA A 722 6.29 32.55 2.38
N ALA A 723 5.04 32.16 2.65
CA ALA A 723 3.89 32.61 1.89
C ALA A 723 3.63 34.11 2.09
N ALA A 724 3.25 34.79 1.01
CA ALA A 724 2.77 36.18 1.09
C ALA A 724 1.40 36.21 1.76
N GLU A 725 1.10 37.27 2.50
CA GLU A 725 -0.16 37.44 3.25
C GLU A 725 -0.44 36.29 4.25
N ALA A 726 0.57 35.48 4.57
CA ALA A 726 0.43 34.38 5.51
C ALA A 726 0.14 34.91 6.92
N ALA A 727 -0.80 34.27 7.59
CA ALA A 727 -1.12 34.55 8.99
C ALA A 727 -0.77 33.33 9.88
N PRO A 728 0.52 32.98 10.06
CA PRO A 728 0.88 31.86 10.92
C PRO A 728 0.50 32.14 12.37
N GLU A 729 -0.18 31.18 13.00
CA GLU A 729 -0.70 31.29 14.37
C GLU A 729 -0.14 30.18 15.27
N LEU A 730 0.44 30.58 16.40
CA LEU A 730 0.85 29.67 17.48
C LEU A 730 0.09 30.05 18.76
N THR A 731 -0.84 29.20 19.17
CA THR A 731 -1.74 29.47 20.31
C THR A 731 -1.60 28.41 21.39
N ALA A 732 -1.03 28.80 22.54
CA ALA A 732 -0.83 27.95 23.71
C ALA A 732 -1.87 28.25 24.80
N GLY A 733 -2.59 27.23 25.25
CA GLY A 733 -3.58 27.36 26.34
C GLY A 733 -2.98 27.60 27.72
N THR A 734 -1.66 27.45 27.89
CA THR A 734 -0.93 27.86 29.10
C THR A 734 0.30 28.70 28.76
N ARG A 735 1.41 28.09 28.32
CA ARG A 735 2.67 28.80 28.08
C ARG A 735 3.28 28.56 26.70
N LEU A 736 3.91 29.58 26.13
CA LEU A 736 4.72 29.46 24.90
C LEU A 736 6.19 29.73 25.23
N ASP A 737 7.03 28.69 25.10
CA ASP A 737 8.47 28.77 25.38
C ASP A 737 9.28 28.59 24.09
N LEU A 738 9.99 29.63 23.68
CA LEU A 738 10.96 29.59 22.59
C LEU A 738 12.37 29.46 23.18
N LEU A 739 12.96 28.28 23.06
CA LEU A 739 14.28 27.97 23.62
C LEU A 739 15.43 28.47 22.72
N ALA A 740 16.66 28.38 23.22
CA ALA A 740 17.85 28.65 22.42
C ALA A 740 17.87 27.76 21.17
N GLY A 741 18.03 28.37 19.98
CA GLY A 741 17.98 27.69 18.69
C GLY A 741 16.60 27.69 18.02
N ALA A 742 15.53 28.13 18.70
CA ALA A 742 14.21 28.27 18.10
C ALA A 742 14.19 29.40 17.04
N ASP A 743 13.59 29.14 15.88
CA ASP A 743 13.35 30.13 14.81
C ASP A 743 11.88 30.09 14.40
N VAL A 744 11.09 31.08 14.80
CA VAL A 744 9.70 31.24 14.39
C VAL A 744 9.60 32.37 13.36
N ALA A 745 9.21 32.03 12.13
CA ALA A 745 9.39 32.93 10.99
C ALA A 745 8.21 32.99 10.01
N ALA A 746 7.85 34.21 9.59
CA ALA A 746 6.87 34.47 8.54
C ALA A 746 7.48 35.43 7.50
N THR A 747 8.17 34.90 6.50
CA THR A 747 9.14 35.69 5.69
C THR A 747 8.57 36.35 4.44
N GLY A 748 7.33 36.03 4.07
CA GLY A 748 6.63 36.61 2.91
C GLY A 748 6.20 38.06 3.15
N ALA A 749 5.86 38.76 2.06
CA ALA A 749 5.32 40.11 2.13
C ALA A 749 3.93 40.13 2.78
N ASN A 750 3.63 41.17 3.56
CA ASN A 750 2.36 41.35 4.28
C ASN A 750 2.00 40.19 5.23
N ALA A 751 2.95 39.35 5.62
CA ALA A 751 2.70 38.26 6.56
C ALA A 751 2.39 38.82 7.96
N VAL A 752 1.50 38.19 8.71
CA VAL A 752 1.13 38.57 10.08
C VAL A 752 1.38 37.38 11.00
N LEU A 753 2.48 37.40 11.75
CA LEU A 753 2.82 36.33 12.68
C LEU A 753 2.14 36.56 14.03
N GLU A 754 1.31 35.62 14.47
CA GLU A 754 0.56 35.70 15.73
C GLU A 754 1.06 34.65 16.73
N LEU A 755 1.53 35.11 17.89
CA LEU A 755 1.97 34.28 19.01
C LEU A 755 1.11 34.59 20.24
N SER A 756 0.46 33.60 20.82
CA SER A 756 -0.36 33.80 22.01
C SER A 756 -0.20 32.70 23.07
N ALA A 757 -0.28 33.10 24.34
CA ALA A 757 -0.27 32.18 25.49
C ALA A 757 -1.14 32.70 26.64
N ALA A 758 -1.88 31.82 27.31
CA ALA A 758 -2.82 32.23 28.36
C ALA A 758 -2.18 32.57 29.73
N GLU A 759 -0.99 32.06 30.04
CA GLU A 759 -0.33 32.20 31.35
C GLU A 759 1.08 32.80 31.24
N ALA A 760 1.88 32.41 30.24
CA ALA A 760 3.23 32.97 30.08
C ALA A 760 3.75 32.84 28.66
N LEU A 761 4.46 33.85 28.18
CA LEU A 761 5.18 33.78 26.90
C LEU A 761 6.66 34.13 27.11
N THR A 762 7.55 33.19 26.82
CA THR A 762 8.98 33.33 27.07
C THR A 762 9.81 33.07 25.82
N LEU A 763 10.68 34.03 25.47
CA LEU A 763 11.72 33.90 24.45
C LEU A 763 13.06 33.84 25.16
N HIS A 764 13.73 32.70 25.15
CA HIS A 764 15.04 32.55 25.78
C HIS A 764 16.13 33.20 24.93
N SER A 765 17.28 33.49 25.55
CA SER A 765 18.47 33.93 24.82
C SER A 765 18.85 32.90 23.74
N GLY A 766 19.10 33.38 22.52
CA GLY A 766 19.37 32.54 21.35
C GLY A 766 18.13 32.06 20.58
N SER A 767 16.92 32.48 20.97
CA SER A 767 15.70 32.32 20.16
C SER A 767 15.51 33.49 19.17
N LEU A 768 14.78 33.24 18.08
CA LEU A 768 14.52 34.20 17.01
C LEU A 768 13.02 34.18 16.62
N VAL A 769 12.41 35.36 16.56
CA VAL A 769 11.07 35.59 16.00
C VAL A 769 11.18 36.64 14.90
N ARG A 770 10.66 36.36 13.70
CA ARG A 770 10.82 37.27 12.57
C ARG A 770 9.70 37.28 11.53
N ALA A 771 9.37 38.47 11.02
CA ALA A 771 8.38 38.66 9.95
C ALA A 771 8.90 39.55 8.81
N GLY A 772 8.82 39.06 7.57
CA GLY A 772 9.32 39.70 6.36
C GLY A 772 10.84 39.92 6.33
N MET A 773 11.59 39.26 7.21
CA MET A 773 13.01 39.50 7.44
C MET A 773 13.81 38.20 7.48
N THR A 774 15.05 38.27 6.99
CA THR A 774 16.11 37.30 7.30
C THR A 774 17.12 37.93 8.24
N VAL A 775 17.77 37.07 9.04
CA VAL A 775 18.74 37.48 10.05
C VAL A 775 19.99 36.61 9.91
N ASP A 776 21.14 37.26 9.80
CA ASP A 776 22.46 36.64 9.85
C ASP A 776 23.16 37.07 11.15
N ILE A 777 23.47 36.10 12.00
CA ILE A 777 24.15 36.30 13.29
C ILE A 777 25.63 35.88 13.28
N SER A 778 26.18 35.53 12.11
CA SER A 778 27.56 35.03 11.97
C SER A 778 28.62 36.03 12.42
N SER A 779 28.32 37.33 12.37
CA SER A 779 29.22 38.41 12.79
C SER A 779 29.19 38.72 14.30
N GLY A 780 28.35 38.01 15.07
CA GLY A 780 28.08 38.30 16.49
C GLY A 780 27.05 39.41 16.72
N ALA A 781 26.85 40.32 15.76
CA ALA A 781 25.72 41.24 15.71
C ALA A 781 24.70 40.78 14.65
N PRO A 782 23.39 40.93 14.89
CA PRO A 782 22.37 40.56 13.92
C PRO A 782 22.41 41.51 12.71
N VAL A 783 22.71 40.97 11.54
CA VAL A 783 22.56 41.64 10.25
C VAL A 783 21.22 41.22 9.67
N THR A 784 20.34 42.18 9.42
CA THR A 784 18.98 41.93 8.99
C THR A 784 18.79 42.33 7.52
N SER A 785 17.99 41.57 6.77
CA SER A 785 17.63 41.95 5.39
C SER A 785 16.15 41.67 5.11
N VAL A 786 15.49 42.63 4.47
CA VAL A 786 14.06 42.55 4.13
C VAL A 786 13.86 41.54 3.00
N THR A 787 13.07 40.50 3.26
CA THR A 787 12.65 39.49 2.26
C THR A 787 11.20 39.64 1.85
N GLY A 788 10.37 40.19 2.73
CA GLY A 788 8.98 40.53 2.48
C GLY A 788 8.70 41.89 3.10
N VAL A 789 8.08 42.80 2.35
CA VAL A 789 7.71 44.11 2.89
C VAL A 789 6.53 43.97 3.86
N ASN A 790 6.44 44.85 4.85
CA ASN A 790 5.28 44.96 5.75
C ASN A 790 4.91 43.63 6.46
N GLY A 791 5.90 42.80 6.80
CA GLY A 791 5.69 41.66 7.69
C GLY A 791 5.43 42.17 9.11
N GLN A 792 4.36 41.74 9.75
CA GLN A 792 3.88 42.18 11.07
C GLN A 792 4.05 41.05 12.09
N ILE A 793 4.22 41.41 13.36
CA ILE A 793 4.26 40.44 14.47
C ILE A 793 3.31 40.91 15.57
N SER A 794 2.50 40.00 16.09
CA SER A 794 1.67 40.20 17.29
C SER A 794 2.03 39.15 18.33
N ILE A 795 2.38 39.59 19.54
CA ILE A 795 2.67 38.69 20.67
C ILE A 795 1.76 39.09 21.82
N THR A 796 0.91 38.17 22.27
CA THR A 796 -0.10 38.48 23.29
C THR A 796 -0.15 37.45 24.41
N THR A 797 -0.33 37.93 25.63
CA THR A 797 -0.61 37.11 26.80
C THR A 797 -1.37 37.93 27.85
N PRO A 798 -2.37 37.41 28.55
CA PRO A 798 -3.04 38.13 29.63
C PRO A 798 -2.22 38.14 30.94
N SER A 799 -1.02 37.56 30.94
CA SER A 799 -0.14 37.39 32.11
C SER A 799 1.29 37.84 31.76
N GLU A 800 2.35 37.14 32.18
CA GLU A 800 3.73 37.58 31.94
C GLU A 800 4.26 37.33 30.52
N MET A 801 5.08 38.28 30.04
CA MET A 801 5.90 38.16 28.84
C MET A 801 7.38 38.40 29.17
N TRP A 802 8.26 37.44 28.85
CA TRP A 802 9.71 37.59 28.96
C TRP A 802 10.39 37.42 27.61
N LEU A 803 11.01 38.49 27.10
CA LEU A 803 11.69 38.54 25.80
C LEU A 803 13.22 38.66 25.98
N ALA A 804 13.93 37.53 26.01
CA ALA A 804 15.40 37.48 26.04
C ALA A 804 16.04 37.18 24.67
N GLY A 805 15.22 36.82 23.66
CA GLY A 805 15.65 36.54 22.29
C GLY A 805 15.72 37.76 21.38
N LEU A 806 15.76 37.51 20.07
CA LEU A 806 15.73 38.53 19.02
C LEU A 806 14.36 38.53 18.33
N VAL A 807 13.71 39.70 18.25
CA VAL A 807 12.46 39.91 17.51
C VAL A 807 12.70 40.91 16.37
N VAL A 808 12.41 40.52 15.12
CA VAL A 808 12.71 41.36 13.94
C VAL A 808 11.51 41.46 12.99
N SER A 809 11.11 42.68 12.64
CA SER A 809 9.98 42.93 11.75
C SER A 809 10.31 43.92 10.63
N SER A 810 9.80 43.67 9.43
CA SER A 810 9.86 44.60 8.28
C SER A 810 8.68 45.57 8.22
N GLY A 811 7.60 45.28 8.96
CA GLY A 811 6.42 46.11 9.18
C GLY A 811 6.38 46.55 10.65
N GLY A 812 5.21 46.51 11.26
CA GLY A 812 4.97 46.83 12.67
C GLY A 812 5.11 45.61 13.59
N LEU A 813 4.96 45.87 14.88
CA LEU A 813 5.06 44.89 15.96
C LEU A 813 4.14 45.34 17.11
N SER A 814 3.35 44.42 17.67
CA SER A 814 2.52 44.68 18.85
C SER A 814 2.82 43.66 19.93
N LEU A 815 3.11 44.14 21.14
CA LEU A 815 3.34 43.34 22.33
C LEU A 815 2.33 43.73 23.40
N GLN A 816 1.54 42.76 23.86
CA GLN A 816 0.56 42.94 24.92
C GLN A 816 0.71 41.87 25.99
N SER A 817 0.95 42.30 27.24
CA SER A 817 1.01 41.45 28.42
C SER A 817 0.01 41.92 29.49
N GLY A 818 -0.18 41.13 30.55
CA GLY A 818 -0.97 41.50 31.72
C GLY A 818 -0.12 41.61 32.98
N THR A 819 -0.62 41.07 34.08
CA THR A 819 0.08 41.03 35.38
C THR A 819 0.60 39.61 35.64
N SER A 820 1.77 39.49 36.25
CA SER A 820 2.30 38.20 36.67
C SER A 820 1.94 37.86 38.10
N ASP A 821 1.58 36.59 38.33
CA ASP A 821 1.44 35.97 39.65
C ASP A 821 2.70 35.20 40.07
N THR A 822 3.72 35.14 39.22
CA THR A 822 4.95 34.38 39.45
C THR A 822 5.97 35.22 40.23
N ASP A 823 6.58 34.61 41.26
CA ASP A 823 7.70 35.21 42.01
C ASP A 823 9.03 34.97 41.26
N TYR A 824 9.57 36.06 40.74
CA TYR A 824 10.82 36.16 40.01
C TYR A 824 11.97 36.76 40.86
N THR A 825 11.89 36.73 42.19
CA THR A 825 12.96 37.25 43.07
C THR A 825 14.33 36.69 42.71
N ASP A 826 14.45 35.40 42.41
CA ASP A 826 15.73 34.79 42.00
C ASP A 826 16.23 35.35 40.65
N LEU A 827 15.33 35.56 39.69
CA LEU A 827 15.68 36.18 38.41
C LEU A 827 16.17 37.61 38.60
N PHE A 828 15.52 38.41 39.44
CA PHE A 828 15.96 39.78 39.72
C PHE A 828 17.24 39.82 40.54
N ASN A 829 17.45 38.90 41.47
CA ASN A 829 18.73 38.74 42.15
C ASN A 829 19.87 38.49 41.14
N ASP A 830 19.64 37.65 40.13
CA ASP A 830 20.61 37.41 39.07
C ASP A 830 20.80 38.65 38.17
N LEU A 831 19.71 39.29 37.72
CA LEU A 831 19.77 40.48 36.86
C LEU A 831 20.44 41.68 37.54
N THR A 832 20.36 41.77 38.87
CA THR A 832 20.91 42.87 39.65
C THR A 832 22.28 42.56 40.28
N ASP A 833 22.89 41.43 39.92
CA ASP A 833 24.13 40.92 40.53
C ASP A 833 24.05 40.85 42.08
N ASN A 834 22.87 40.56 42.63
CA ASN A 834 22.54 40.59 44.06
C ASN A 834 22.89 41.92 44.76
N SER A 835 22.92 43.01 44.01
CA SER A 835 23.23 44.34 44.54
C SER A 835 21.99 44.93 45.22
N ALA A 836 21.97 44.94 46.55
CA ALA A 836 20.90 45.56 47.34
C ALA A 836 20.74 47.09 47.10
N SER A 837 21.68 47.73 46.42
CA SER A 837 21.58 49.14 46.00
C SER A 837 21.03 49.32 44.59
N HIS A 838 20.81 48.23 43.84
CA HIS A 838 20.17 48.31 42.54
C HIS A 838 18.69 48.66 42.69
N TYR A 839 18.15 49.48 41.77
CA TYR A 839 16.75 49.93 41.86
C TYR A 839 15.76 48.75 41.89
N LEU A 840 16.01 47.76 41.02
CA LEU A 840 15.21 46.53 40.91
C LEU A 840 15.55 45.45 41.95
N ALA A 841 16.37 45.71 42.98
CA ALA A 841 16.86 44.68 43.91
C ALA A 841 15.74 43.96 44.69
N ASP A 842 14.61 44.63 44.90
CA ASP A 842 13.44 44.07 45.60
C ASP A 842 12.26 43.83 44.63
N GLN A 843 12.52 43.84 43.32
CA GLN A 843 11.51 43.49 42.32
C GLN A 843 11.28 41.98 42.33
N ALA A 844 10.02 41.55 42.23
CA ALA A 844 9.65 40.13 42.25
C ALA A 844 8.70 39.72 41.14
N SER A 845 8.17 40.65 40.33
CA SER A 845 7.26 40.33 39.23
C SER A 845 7.41 41.33 38.09
N PHE A 846 6.83 41.02 36.93
CA PHE A 846 6.75 41.94 35.79
C PHE A 846 5.56 41.52 34.92
N GLY A 847 4.94 42.46 34.22
CA GLY A 847 4.05 42.11 33.12
C GLY A 847 4.82 41.86 31.83
N LEU A 848 5.79 42.74 31.53
CA LEU A 848 6.70 42.60 30.38
C LEU A 848 8.15 42.81 30.84
N LEU A 849 9.01 41.82 30.60
CA LEU A 849 10.46 41.93 30.77
C LEU A 849 11.16 41.75 29.43
N LEU A 850 11.89 42.75 28.97
CA LEU A 850 12.75 42.68 27.78
C LEU A 850 14.21 42.69 28.22
N THR A 851 14.93 41.59 28.00
CA THR A 851 16.40 41.50 28.15
C THR A 851 17.12 41.29 26.80
N GLY A 852 16.36 40.98 25.75
CA GLY A 852 16.85 40.71 24.40
C GLY A 852 16.95 41.95 23.51
N THR A 853 16.64 41.79 22.22
CA THR A 853 16.68 42.90 21.25
C THR A 853 15.47 42.87 20.33
N ILE A 854 14.89 44.04 20.08
CA ILE A 854 13.80 44.25 19.14
C ILE A 854 14.28 45.19 18.02
N LEU A 855 14.13 44.76 16.77
CA LEU A 855 14.48 45.53 15.58
C LEU A 855 13.29 45.61 14.63
N VAL A 856 12.86 46.81 14.29
CA VAL A 856 11.71 47.04 13.41
C VAL A 856 12.09 48.04 12.32
N GLN A 857 11.79 47.71 11.07
CA GLN A 857 12.17 48.49 9.88
C GLN A 857 10.99 49.07 9.11
N GLY A 858 9.75 48.84 9.56
CA GLY A 858 8.56 49.34 8.90
C GLY A 858 8.46 50.87 8.96
N ALA A 859 8.30 51.51 7.80
CA ALA A 859 8.02 52.93 7.70
C ALA A 859 6.56 53.23 8.10
N ASP A 860 6.35 54.37 8.77
CA ASP A 860 5.05 54.82 9.28
C ASP A 860 4.35 53.75 10.15
N GLN A 861 5.13 52.91 10.85
CA GLN A 861 4.63 51.87 11.76
C GLN A 861 4.85 52.28 13.21
N GLU A 862 3.96 51.82 14.08
CA GLU A 862 4.10 51.95 15.53
C GLU A 862 4.41 50.59 16.16
N LEU A 863 5.43 50.55 17.03
CA LEU A 863 5.61 49.48 18.00
C LEU A 863 4.92 49.87 19.31
N THR A 864 3.90 49.10 19.69
CA THR A 864 3.24 49.25 20.99
C THR A 864 3.68 48.13 21.93
N LEU A 865 4.36 48.52 23.00
CA LEU A 865 4.69 47.69 24.17
C LEU A 865 3.70 48.05 25.27
N SER A 866 2.73 47.18 25.57
CA SER A 866 1.68 47.48 26.55
C SER A 866 1.52 46.36 27.57
N SER A 867 1.34 46.73 28.84
CA SER A 867 1.20 45.79 29.93
C SER A 867 0.32 46.32 31.06
N ALA A 868 -0.55 45.46 31.61
CA ALA A 868 -1.28 45.79 32.83
C ALA A 868 -0.40 45.74 34.11
N GLY A 869 0.71 45.01 34.07
CA GLY A 869 1.76 45.04 35.09
C GLY A 869 2.98 45.85 34.66
N ASP A 870 4.05 45.76 35.46
CA ASP A 870 5.29 46.52 35.22
C ASP A 870 5.93 46.17 33.87
N VAL A 871 6.46 47.19 33.18
CA VAL A 871 7.25 47.05 31.96
C VAL A 871 8.71 47.34 32.26
N ILE A 872 9.57 46.34 32.12
CA ILE A 872 11.01 46.42 32.44
C ILE A 872 11.82 46.16 31.17
N LEU A 873 12.55 47.18 30.72
CA LEU A 873 13.32 47.18 29.48
C LEU A 873 14.83 47.26 29.76
N LEU A 874 15.47 46.11 29.91
CA LEU A 874 16.93 45.99 30.03
C LEU A 874 17.59 45.84 28.64
N GLY A 875 16.85 45.30 27.67
CA GLY A 875 17.25 45.11 26.29
C GLY A 875 17.04 46.33 25.39
N ASN A 876 17.50 46.23 24.14
CA ASN A 876 17.43 47.33 23.18
C ASN A 876 16.18 47.24 22.30
N VAL A 877 15.58 48.39 21.99
CA VAL A 877 14.47 48.53 21.04
C VAL A 877 14.88 49.55 19.96
N THR A 878 14.79 49.17 18.69
CA THR A 878 15.10 50.07 17.57
C THR A 878 14.01 50.01 16.51
N MET A 879 13.28 51.11 16.36
CA MET A 879 12.42 51.42 15.22
C MET A 879 13.21 52.31 14.26
N SER A 880 13.52 51.79 13.06
CA SER A 880 14.41 52.45 12.10
C SER A 880 13.73 52.86 10.78
N GLY A 881 12.47 52.48 10.58
CA GLY A 881 11.69 52.91 9.42
C GLY A 881 11.40 54.42 9.45
N ASP A 882 11.29 55.03 8.28
CA ASP A 882 10.93 56.45 8.15
C ASP A 882 9.56 56.71 8.81
N GLY A 883 9.41 57.74 9.65
CA GLY A 883 8.13 58.01 10.34
C GLY A 883 7.72 56.99 11.41
N ALA A 884 8.61 56.09 11.82
CA ALA A 884 8.27 55.03 12.77
C ALA A 884 8.21 55.51 14.23
N ASP A 885 7.20 55.01 14.95
CA ASP A 885 6.85 55.37 16.33
C ASP A 885 7.09 54.20 17.31
N LEU A 886 7.42 54.54 18.56
CA LEU A 886 7.50 53.61 19.68
C LEU A 886 6.64 54.11 20.84
N THR A 887 5.72 53.28 21.32
CA THR A 887 4.95 53.53 22.53
C THR A 887 5.22 52.43 23.56
N VAL A 888 5.70 52.82 24.73
CA VAL A 888 5.87 51.97 25.91
C VAL A 888 4.82 52.38 26.94
N GLN A 889 3.94 51.46 27.34
CA GLN A 889 2.90 51.71 28.33
C GLN A 889 2.88 50.61 29.39
N SER A 890 2.90 51.02 30.65
CA SER A 890 2.48 50.20 31.78
C SER A 890 1.31 50.86 32.50
N ASP A 891 0.33 50.07 32.93
CA ASP A 891 -0.73 50.54 33.82
C ASP A 891 -0.20 50.86 35.23
N THR A 892 1.04 50.48 35.54
CA THR A 892 1.73 50.75 36.81
C THR A 892 3.05 51.49 36.60
N PHE A 893 4.10 50.76 36.22
CA PHE A 893 5.48 51.21 36.29
C PHE A 893 6.27 50.84 35.04
N VAL A 894 7.06 51.78 34.52
CA VAL A 894 8.04 51.53 33.46
C VAL A 894 9.46 51.73 33.98
N TYR A 895 10.27 50.68 33.92
CA TYR A 895 11.72 50.73 34.10
C TYR A 895 12.41 50.59 32.74
N ALA A 896 13.34 51.49 32.40
CA ALA A 896 14.16 51.34 31.19
C ALA A 896 15.63 51.59 31.48
N GLU A 897 16.45 50.61 31.17
CA GLU A 897 17.91 50.69 31.23
C GLU A 897 18.54 50.55 29.82
N GLY A 898 17.89 49.79 28.94
CA GLY A 898 18.35 49.59 27.57
C GLY A 898 18.22 50.83 26.67
N ARG A 899 18.75 50.74 25.46
CA ARG A 899 18.63 51.81 24.45
C ARG A 899 17.29 51.69 23.73
N LEU A 900 16.49 52.76 23.80
CA LEU A 900 15.24 52.90 23.04
C LEU A 900 15.45 53.90 21.91
N THR A 901 15.20 53.49 20.68
CA THR A 901 15.37 54.35 19.50
C THR A 901 14.14 54.28 18.61
N ALA A 902 13.62 55.45 18.24
CA ALA A 902 12.58 55.60 17.21
C ALA A 902 12.97 56.60 16.12
N ALA A 903 12.22 56.61 15.02
CA ALA A 903 12.48 57.56 13.95
C ALA A 903 11.79 58.90 14.25
N ASP A 904 10.46 58.89 14.40
CA ASP A 904 9.64 60.08 14.61
C ASP A 904 9.25 60.24 16.09
N ARG A 905 8.38 59.39 16.64
CA ARG A 905 7.91 59.57 18.02
C ARG A 905 8.30 58.44 18.97
N LEU A 906 8.63 58.81 20.20
CA LEU A 906 8.85 57.87 21.30
C LEU A 906 8.04 58.29 22.53
N ARG A 907 7.09 57.45 22.94
CA ARG A 907 6.25 57.65 24.13
C ARG A 907 6.61 56.63 25.22
N VAL A 908 6.74 57.10 26.46
CA VAL A 908 6.82 56.25 27.65
C VAL A 908 5.75 56.69 28.63
N LEU A 909 4.85 55.78 28.97
CA LEU A 909 3.65 56.02 29.75
C LEU A 909 3.66 55.09 30.96
N GLY A 910 3.75 55.64 32.16
CA GLY A 910 3.73 54.89 33.42
C GLY A 910 2.52 55.26 34.25
N GLY A 911 1.65 54.30 34.55
CA GLY A 911 0.44 54.54 35.34
C GLY A 911 -0.65 55.31 34.60
N VAL A 912 -0.47 55.59 33.30
CA VAL A 912 -1.39 56.39 32.48
C VAL A 912 -1.63 55.75 31.11
N ALA A 913 -2.82 55.94 30.58
CA ALA A 913 -3.20 55.58 29.22
C ALA A 913 -2.70 56.63 28.21
N LEU A 914 -2.76 56.27 26.93
CA LEU A 914 -2.41 57.16 25.82
C LEU A 914 -3.24 58.46 25.78
N ASP A 915 -4.48 58.43 26.26
CA ASP A 915 -5.35 59.62 26.35
C ASP A 915 -5.12 60.48 27.61
N GLY A 916 -4.14 60.08 28.45
CA GLY A 916 -3.80 60.73 29.71
C GLY A 916 -4.68 60.29 30.90
N THR A 917 -5.57 59.32 30.72
CA THR A 917 -6.32 58.73 31.83
C THR A 917 -5.36 58.02 32.77
N VAL A 918 -5.46 58.29 34.08
CA VAL A 918 -4.69 57.57 35.09
C VAL A 918 -5.24 56.14 35.22
N LEU A 919 -4.41 55.14 34.97
CA LEU A 919 -4.74 53.71 35.01
C LEU A 919 -4.38 53.06 36.35
N GLY A 920 -3.24 53.45 36.92
CA GLY A 920 -2.72 52.88 38.15
C GLY A 920 -1.71 53.79 38.86
N SER A 921 -0.99 53.19 39.80
CA SER A 921 -0.01 53.84 40.68
C SER A 921 1.41 53.64 40.16
N ALA A 922 2.37 54.33 40.75
CA ALA A 922 3.79 54.02 40.64
C ALA A 922 4.18 52.67 41.26
N ASP A 923 5.46 52.35 41.10
CA ASP A 923 6.17 51.33 41.87
C ASP A 923 6.19 51.64 43.38
N ARG A 924 6.87 50.79 44.16
CA ARG A 924 6.95 50.95 45.62
C ARG A 924 7.77 52.18 46.07
N HIS A 925 8.54 52.81 45.19
CA HIS A 925 9.37 53.98 45.49
C HIS A 925 8.71 55.31 45.12
N GLY A 926 7.54 55.29 44.45
CA GLY A 926 6.84 56.50 43.98
C GLY A 926 7.00 56.79 42.49
N SER A 927 7.86 56.04 41.80
CA SER A 927 8.18 56.23 40.38
C SER A 927 7.17 55.53 39.48
N SER A 928 6.53 56.29 38.59
CA SER A 928 5.77 55.71 37.46
C SER A 928 6.68 55.40 36.28
N ILE A 929 7.75 56.19 36.11
CA ILE A 929 8.77 55.99 35.09
C ILE A 929 10.13 56.13 35.77
N TYR A 930 10.99 55.12 35.62
CA TYR A 930 12.39 55.16 36.05
C TYR A 930 13.31 54.80 34.87
N LEU A 931 14.08 55.77 34.39
CA LEU A 931 15.04 55.58 33.29
C LEU A 931 16.46 55.51 33.87
N ALA A 932 17.08 54.34 33.89
CA ALA A 932 18.35 54.05 34.56
C ALA A 932 19.60 54.45 33.74
N ALA A 933 20.73 54.71 34.39
CA ALA A 933 21.83 55.52 33.85
C ALA A 933 22.66 54.97 32.66
N THR A 934 22.48 53.73 32.22
CA THR A 934 23.40 53.06 31.27
C THR A 934 22.94 53.14 29.79
N GLY A 935 21.68 53.49 29.54
CA GLY A 935 21.07 53.52 28.20
C GLY A 935 20.96 54.91 27.55
N ALA A 936 20.03 55.01 26.58
CA ALA A 936 19.61 56.28 25.96
C ALA A 936 18.23 56.12 25.35
N VAL A 937 17.43 57.19 25.41
CA VAL A 937 16.14 57.30 24.72
C VAL A 937 16.28 58.33 23.62
N ASN A 938 16.12 57.93 22.37
CA ASN A 938 16.49 58.75 21.21
C ASN A 938 15.46 58.67 20.08
N THR A 939 15.13 59.82 19.49
CA THR A 939 14.49 59.87 18.17
C THR A 939 15.47 60.42 17.13
N THR A 940 15.37 59.98 15.88
CA THR A 940 16.44 60.21 14.89
C THR A 940 16.06 61.17 13.76
N GLN A 941 14.80 61.54 13.60
CA GLN A 941 14.33 62.42 12.51
C GLN A 941 14.14 63.88 12.90
N ALA A 942 14.14 64.76 11.91
CA ALA A 942 13.77 66.17 12.12
C ALA A 942 12.28 66.27 12.50
N GLY A 943 11.93 67.15 13.42
CA GLY A 943 10.55 67.29 13.90
C GLY A 943 10.08 66.21 14.89
N ALA A 944 10.94 65.25 15.21
CA ALA A 944 10.66 64.12 16.08
C ALA A 944 10.33 64.51 17.55
N GLU A 945 9.59 63.66 18.25
CA GLU A 945 9.09 63.93 19.61
C GLU A 945 9.44 62.80 20.59
N ILE A 946 9.92 63.15 21.78
CA ILE A 946 9.95 62.24 22.94
C ILE A 946 8.92 62.72 23.97
N ASN A 947 8.04 61.83 24.40
CA ASN A 947 6.99 62.13 25.38
C ASN A 947 7.04 61.13 26.56
N LEU A 948 7.31 61.63 27.76
CA LEU A 948 7.26 60.84 28.99
C LEU A 948 6.07 61.32 29.82
N HIS A 949 5.19 60.41 30.24
CA HIS A 949 4.03 60.74 31.07
C HIS A 949 3.88 59.73 32.21
N GLY A 950 4.13 60.16 33.44
CA GLY A 950 3.94 59.38 34.65
C GLY A 950 2.72 59.82 35.46
N ALA A 951 1.97 58.88 36.03
CA ALA A 951 0.87 59.15 36.96
C ALA A 951 1.34 59.76 38.29
N GLN A 952 2.57 59.45 38.70
CA GLN A 952 3.25 59.98 39.88
C GLN A 952 4.62 60.53 39.46
N ASP A 953 5.73 59.94 39.90
CA ASP A 953 7.06 60.47 39.61
C ASP A 953 7.62 59.99 38.27
N VAL A 954 8.48 60.82 37.67
CA VAL A 954 9.29 60.50 36.50
C VAL A 954 10.76 60.78 36.82
N ASP A 955 11.53 59.71 36.95
CA ASP A 955 12.95 59.72 37.28
C ASP A 955 13.81 59.45 36.03
N ILE A 956 14.70 60.37 35.70
CA ILE A 956 15.47 60.36 34.46
C ILE A 956 16.97 60.38 34.78
N HIS A 957 17.61 59.21 34.70
CA HIS A 957 19.05 59.03 34.87
C HIS A 957 19.80 58.71 33.56
N LEU A 958 19.11 58.47 32.45
CA LEU A 958 19.70 58.32 31.10
C LEU A 958 19.43 59.54 30.20
N PRO A 959 20.27 59.77 29.17
CA PRO A 959 20.07 60.86 28.22
C PRO A 959 18.81 60.69 27.36
N LEU A 960 18.08 61.80 27.17
CA LEU A 960 16.97 61.94 26.23
C LEU A 960 17.40 62.81 25.05
N ILE A 961 17.26 62.32 23.81
CA ILE A 961 17.76 63.02 22.62
C ILE A 961 16.69 63.01 21.53
N ALA A 962 16.10 64.17 21.23
CA ALA A 962 15.06 64.28 20.21
C ALA A 962 15.60 64.79 18.87
N GLY A 963 15.52 63.95 17.82
CA GLY A 963 15.88 64.28 16.44
C GLY A 963 17.36 64.26 16.10
N GLY A 964 18.14 63.39 16.75
CA GLY A 964 19.59 63.32 16.58
C GLY A 964 20.12 61.89 16.50
N THR A 965 21.30 61.73 15.89
CA THR A 965 22.07 60.49 15.97
C THR A 965 23.30 60.70 16.84
N VAL A 966 23.44 59.85 17.86
CA VAL A 966 24.59 59.88 18.79
C VAL A 966 25.80 59.21 18.15
N GLY A 967 26.84 59.98 17.86
CA GLY A 967 28.11 59.50 17.34
C GLY A 967 29.24 59.62 18.37
N ALA A 968 30.43 59.11 18.02
CA ALA A 968 31.61 59.11 18.89
C ALA A 968 32.09 60.51 19.32
N THR A 969 31.71 61.56 18.59
CA THR A 969 32.13 62.96 18.84
C THR A 969 30.98 63.88 19.25
N GLY A 970 29.79 63.35 19.53
CA GLY A 970 28.59 64.13 19.88
C GLY A 970 27.37 63.79 19.02
N ILE A 971 26.36 64.65 19.06
CA ILE A 971 25.10 64.46 18.34
C ILE A 971 25.16 65.11 16.96
N THR A 972 24.72 64.37 15.95
CA THR A 972 24.40 64.90 14.62
C THR A 972 22.89 65.06 14.53
N TRP A 973 22.42 66.32 14.52
CA TRP A 973 21.00 66.64 14.40
C TRP A 973 20.49 66.38 12.98
N ALA A 974 19.30 65.79 12.85
CA ALA A 974 18.68 65.51 11.56
C ALA A 974 18.01 66.75 10.94
N GLY A 975 17.69 67.75 11.76
CA GLY A 975 17.07 69.02 11.36
C GLY A 975 16.49 69.76 12.56
N ASP A 976 15.74 70.83 12.29
CA ASP A 976 15.06 71.62 13.33
C ASP A 976 13.73 70.95 13.75
N GLY A 977 13.13 71.43 14.85
CA GLY A 977 11.72 71.14 15.19
C GLY A 977 11.47 69.98 16.15
N SER A 978 12.51 69.28 16.60
CA SER A 978 12.34 68.14 17.51
C SER A 978 12.19 68.57 18.97
N GLU A 979 11.32 67.89 19.73
CA GLU A 979 10.91 68.30 21.07
C GLU A 979 10.95 67.14 22.09
N VAL A 980 11.16 67.48 23.36
CA VAL A 980 11.00 66.54 24.49
C VAL A 980 9.96 67.09 25.45
N THR A 981 8.95 66.29 25.79
CA THR A 981 7.93 66.61 26.80
C THR A 981 7.99 65.60 27.94
N VAL A 982 8.10 66.07 29.18
CA VAL A 982 8.05 65.25 30.39
C VAL A 982 6.92 65.77 31.28
N THR A 983 5.96 64.91 31.57
CA THR A 983 4.82 65.18 32.45
C THR A 983 4.81 64.20 33.61
N ALA A 984 4.80 64.71 34.84
CA ALA A 984 4.68 63.90 36.04
C ALA A 984 3.46 64.35 36.84
N GLY A 985 2.69 63.41 37.37
CA GLY A 985 1.61 63.71 38.32
C GLY A 985 2.13 64.23 39.66
N GLN A 986 3.38 63.90 40.00
CA GLN A 986 4.07 64.31 41.22
C GLN A 986 5.43 64.96 40.87
N GLN A 987 6.56 64.29 41.04
CA GLN A 987 7.90 64.85 40.83
C GLN A 987 8.51 64.50 39.47
N ILE A 988 9.29 65.44 38.91
CA ILE A 988 10.31 65.13 37.89
C ILE A 988 11.68 65.20 38.56
N TYR A 989 12.40 64.07 38.56
CA TYR A 989 13.80 63.99 38.97
C TYR A 989 14.70 63.84 37.74
N LEU A 990 15.60 64.79 37.54
CA LEU A 990 16.51 64.80 36.40
C LEU A 990 17.95 64.66 36.87
N ASP A 991 18.66 63.67 36.33
CA ASP A 991 20.06 63.34 36.62
C ASP A 991 20.87 63.01 35.35
N ALA A 992 20.31 63.36 34.20
CA ALA A 992 20.94 63.18 32.89
C ALA A 992 20.59 64.33 31.92
N PRO A 993 21.33 64.48 30.80
CA PRO A 993 21.03 65.51 29.83
C PRO A 993 19.79 65.19 29.00
N ILE A 994 18.91 66.17 28.84
CA ILE A 994 17.84 66.20 27.84
C ILE A 994 18.29 67.15 26.74
N GLN A 995 18.22 66.72 25.48
CA GLN A 995 18.65 67.51 24.34
C GLN A 995 17.62 67.40 23.22
N ALA A 996 17.21 68.54 22.68
CA ALA A 996 16.23 68.64 21.61
C ALA A 996 16.65 69.73 20.62
N ALA A 997 16.32 69.56 19.34
CA ALA A 997 16.64 70.55 18.31
C ALA A 997 15.76 71.82 18.38
N ALA A 998 14.62 71.78 19.09
CA ALA A 998 13.72 72.91 19.26
C ALA A 998 13.39 73.25 20.72
N ALA A 999 12.68 72.37 21.43
CA ALA A 999 12.13 72.69 22.76
C ALA A 999 12.16 71.52 23.75
N ILE A 1000 12.23 71.86 25.03
CA ILE A 1000 12.10 70.92 26.14
C ILE A 1000 11.00 71.46 27.08
N HIS A 1001 9.99 70.63 27.33
CA HIS A 1001 8.83 70.93 28.17
C HIS A 1001 8.84 70.04 29.41
N LEU A 1002 8.91 70.65 30.59
CA LEU A 1002 8.87 69.94 31.87
C LEU A 1002 7.64 70.37 32.67
N HIS A 1003 6.75 69.43 32.95
CA HIS A 1003 5.47 69.62 33.63
C HIS A 1003 5.40 68.79 34.91
N PRO A 1004 6.05 69.26 36.00
CA PRO A 1004 5.94 68.60 37.29
C PRO A 1004 4.57 68.86 37.94
N GLY A 1005 4.07 67.89 38.69
CA GLY A 1005 2.78 67.93 39.35
C GLY A 1005 2.84 68.38 40.81
N THR A 1006 2.00 67.77 41.65
CA THR A 1006 1.93 68.07 43.09
C THR A 1006 2.80 67.06 43.84
N PRO A 1007 3.79 67.49 44.66
CA PRO A 1007 4.68 66.55 45.32
C PRO A 1007 3.94 65.49 46.15
N GLY A 1008 4.38 64.24 46.03
CA GLY A 1008 4.01 63.10 46.86
C GLY A 1008 4.50 63.18 48.30
N ALA A 1009 4.25 62.12 49.06
CA ALA A 1009 4.67 62.02 50.46
C ALA A 1009 6.17 61.69 50.61
N ASP A 1010 6.70 60.96 49.64
CA ASP A 1010 8.09 60.59 49.36
C ASP A 1010 8.95 61.74 48.82
N ASP A 1011 8.34 62.73 48.18
CA ASP A 1011 9.03 63.84 47.51
C ASP A 1011 9.69 64.92 48.39
N ALA A 1012 9.54 64.82 49.71
CA ALA A 1012 9.97 65.85 50.65
C ALA A 1012 9.50 67.28 50.29
N GLY A 1013 8.32 67.38 49.65
CA GLY A 1013 7.69 68.64 49.23
C GLY A 1013 8.28 69.28 47.98
N ARG A 1014 9.04 68.56 47.16
CA ARG A 1014 9.63 69.06 45.91
C ARG A 1014 8.98 68.37 44.72
N ASN A 1015 8.54 69.14 43.73
CA ASN A 1015 7.99 68.57 42.49
C ASN A 1015 9.01 68.56 41.34
N PHE A 1016 10.15 69.22 41.51
CA PHE A 1016 11.20 69.24 40.49
C PHE A 1016 12.59 69.25 41.11
N ILE A 1017 13.44 68.32 40.67
CA ILE A 1017 14.84 68.20 41.09
C ILE A 1017 15.71 68.06 39.85
N MET A 1018 16.77 68.86 39.76
CA MET A 1018 17.86 68.68 38.80
C MET A 1018 19.17 68.50 39.56
N SER A 1019 19.93 67.46 39.21
CA SER A 1019 21.25 67.19 39.75
C SER A 1019 22.36 67.96 39.01
N THR A 1020 23.61 67.74 39.40
CA THR A 1020 24.78 68.26 38.66
C THR A 1020 25.10 67.48 37.39
N ALA A 1021 24.53 66.29 37.21
CA ALA A 1021 24.69 65.48 35.99
C ALA A 1021 23.63 65.83 34.92
N SER A 1022 22.59 66.57 35.29
CA SER A 1022 21.59 67.08 34.35
C SER A 1022 22.14 68.10 33.35
N GLY A 1023 21.42 68.23 32.24
CA GLY A 1023 21.59 69.32 31.26
C GLY A 1023 20.32 69.49 30.45
N LEU A 1024 19.99 70.72 30.04
CA LEU A 1024 18.88 71.05 29.15
C LEU A 1024 19.41 71.82 27.94
#